data_AF-A0A841R9V2-F1
#
_entry.id   AF-A0A841R9V2-F1
#
_cell.length_a   1.000
_cell.length_b   1.000
_cell.length_c   1.000
_cell.angle_alpha   90.00
_cell.angle_beta   90.00
_cell.angle_gamma   90.00
#
_symmetry.space_group_name_H-M   'P 1'
#
loop_
_entity.id
_entity.type
_entity.pdbx_description
1 polymer ?
#
loop_
_entity_poly.entity_id
_entity_poly.type
_entity_poly.pdbx_seq_one_letter_code
_entity_poly.pdbx_strand_id
1 'polypeptide(L)'
;MDKIRTLGIIGSGDAPVERERIIRYINLKLASLGLPVQDTQDSSELEIARDLIENYKEKNRLLSTYLCPVDQRIQNFLDRYLDDLNLDSKPELPTDSLVLDRYGLARELSLPPEKNEFITDIISSYRVKQGVLNNPKNDRRTTKGSFHVAEGGLPVPFDKKSVPKQTFAALLSKAINDAPADLKVLPFTSEQDEKARVFLSLLLRPVVVPEVEGFTPRKTMEIRFFAPGNLVSNLDFVESIFGNAGDPYLPEHDAALDPEHWTGHTGCVILAPHLIETTKKEVGLPHISEATDRQKAEGMCWESEEELYNDGSPFKLTARDESGVIVTLIADNYFGYSKKEVKTQIGYSANLLGLAEEEHAGGALAFPSFNLGAQFLPDTNMHFLHLEKDHSFDNFKAVLGEDFVEQKEGYGIDRNFSNIIYIPEDARIDLETQKAHWTHEGKKRSLRVLPDNIYVHPSGYKVRMEKHPASPAWRLVGTVAEGTFCHKPCTVSGGGKSEISKSISDAMTYGSVFIGDFKTDMDKAEEIINYNYGERFKPEYRKTLKPGHTTRPLLSEERSLGSVIKLLSPSSNNTDEFNQWLATIPLRVKALVFVVKRFYQPEWGKNWRDKFSVDIINSEPGHVLKFENRELVGSYLKVGTDKNGSWVTNKLRLDFMPAVKVQMEDDISASIVVPSREVQGLSETNTYPSIKIVENCENRFFQRPDDAIHRGLDKQAEADLASRGNFICNFEPLNKENAVDLYEKTAGYYAYTEPMRKVIKKFAQKGKEGEYFISSSHPRIVDGVPTKNQRYLQLRPDHVDGTSKYLGEVGMRLFRKIPAGSPLSVPVNAILAGRRNNPADHKAGIRPLAVYGPIHFQELPELFMDFICSLTGKSPSTTGAGSEGALTKAPFNALTATTDLNNALLSFILTGYNGFTSAAGYIGTDYKVDHD
;
A
#
# COMPACT_ATOMS: atom_id res chain seq x y z
N MET A 1 19.13 -9.98 -3.75
CA MET A 1 18.29 -10.65 -2.73
C MET A 1 17.63 -11.87 -3.37
N ASP A 2 17.80 -13.06 -2.78
CA ASP A 2 17.07 -14.27 -3.19
C ASP A 2 15.60 -14.15 -2.75
N LYS A 3 14.70 -13.82 -3.68
CA LYS A 3 13.28 -13.58 -3.38
C LYS A 3 12.56 -14.82 -2.84
N ILE A 4 13.04 -16.03 -3.17
CA ILE A 4 12.45 -17.26 -2.67
C ILE A 4 12.89 -17.46 -1.21
N ARG A 5 14.20 -17.42 -0.95
CA ARG A 5 14.73 -17.65 0.40
C ARG A 5 14.37 -16.54 1.41
N THR A 6 14.27 -15.29 0.95
CA THR A 6 14.00 -14.13 1.82
C THR A 6 12.51 -13.80 1.94
N LEU A 7 11.71 -13.97 0.88
CA LEU A 7 10.31 -13.51 0.84
C LEU A 7 9.28 -14.61 0.52
N GLY A 8 9.74 -15.83 0.19
CA GLY A 8 8.87 -16.93 -0.24
C GLY A 8 8.06 -16.63 -1.50
N ILE A 9 8.54 -15.73 -2.35
CA ILE A 9 7.88 -15.41 -3.61
C ILE A 9 8.40 -16.38 -4.67
N ILE A 10 7.67 -17.48 -4.84
CA ILE A 10 7.97 -18.53 -5.82
C ILE A 10 7.20 -18.21 -7.11
N GLY A 11 7.82 -18.42 -8.27
CA GLY A 11 7.10 -18.46 -9.55
C GLY A 11 6.03 -19.57 -9.53
N SER A 12 5.18 -19.65 -10.55
CA SER A 12 4.09 -20.63 -10.62
C SER A 12 4.58 -22.10 -10.74
N GLY A 13 5.11 -22.69 -9.66
CA GLY A 13 5.63 -24.07 -9.61
C GLY A 13 5.57 -24.72 -8.22
N ASP A 14 4.88 -25.86 -8.16
CA ASP A 14 4.82 -26.96 -7.17
C ASP A 14 5.16 -26.75 -5.67
N ALA A 15 4.14 -26.32 -4.91
CA ALA A 15 4.12 -26.24 -3.44
C ALA A 15 4.24 -27.57 -2.63
N PRO A 16 3.84 -28.78 -3.11
CA PRO A 16 3.86 -29.98 -2.26
C PRO A 16 5.27 -30.49 -1.91
N VAL A 17 6.20 -30.46 -2.87
CA VAL A 17 7.58 -30.96 -2.71
C VAL A 17 8.39 -30.08 -1.76
N GLU A 18 7.99 -28.82 -1.56
CA GLU A 18 8.65 -27.90 -0.64
C GLU A 18 8.24 -28.10 0.83
N ARG A 19 6.99 -28.48 1.11
CA ARG A 19 6.51 -28.64 2.50
C ARG A 19 7.24 -29.79 3.22
N GLU A 20 7.35 -30.96 2.59
CA GLU A 20 8.06 -32.11 3.18
C GLU A 20 9.53 -31.77 3.47
N ARG A 21 10.20 -31.05 2.55
CA ARG A 21 11.57 -30.57 2.76
C ARG A 21 11.67 -29.62 3.96
N ILE A 22 10.70 -28.71 4.12
CA ILE A 22 10.65 -27.79 5.27
C ILE A 22 10.46 -28.57 6.58
N ILE A 23 9.54 -29.55 6.61
CA ILE A 23 9.29 -30.40 7.79
C ILE A 23 10.56 -31.16 8.19
N ARG A 24 11.25 -31.79 7.22
CA ARG A 24 12.51 -32.49 7.46
C ARG A 24 13.59 -31.56 8.01
N TYR A 25 13.70 -30.35 7.45
CA TYR A 25 14.64 -29.35 7.92
C TYR A 25 14.33 -28.86 9.34
N ILE A 26 13.06 -28.64 9.67
CA ILE A 26 12.61 -28.31 11.03
C ILE A 26 13.02 -29.41 12.01
N ASN A 27 12.74 -30.67 11.68
CA ASN A 27 13.11 -31.80 12.53
C ASN A 27 14.63 -31.87 12.76
N LEU A 28 15.45 -31.61 11.72
CA LEU A 28 16.91 -31.53 11.88
C LEU A 28 17.34 -30.42 12.84
N LYS A 29 16.71 -29.24 12.78
CA LYS A 29 17.01 -28.12 13.68
C LYS A 29 16.57 -28.39 15.12
N LEU A 30 15.39 -29.00 15.31
CA LEU A 30 14.93 -29.42 16.63
C LEU A 30 15.88 -30.48 17.22
N ALA A 31 16.24 -31.49 16.43
CA ALA A 31 17.20 -32.50 16.83
C ALA A 31 18.54 -31.88 17.21
N SER A 32 19.08 -30.93 16.45
CA SER A 32 20.38 -30.31 16.72
C SER A 32 20.42 -29.43 17.97
N LEU A 33 19.26 -28.97 18.45
CA LEU A 33 19.07 -28.30 19.75
C LEU A 33 18.75 -29.26 20.90
N GLY A 34 18.65 -30.57 20.63
CA GLY A 34 18.26 -31.56 21.64
C GLY A 34 16.78 -31.46 22.05
N LEU A 35 15.94 -30.88 21.19
CA LEU A 35 14.50 -30.78 21.40
C LEU A 35 13.75 -31.98 20.78
N PRO A 36 12.54 -32.31 21.27
CA PRO A 36 11.66 -33.29 20.64
C PRO A 36 11.40 -32.96 19.16
N VAL A 37 11.36 -33.99 18.32
CA VAL A 37 11.13 -33.90 16.87
C VAL A 37 9.78 -34.52 16.51
N GLN A 38 9.20 -34.16 15.36
CA GLN A 38 7.98 -34.83 14.89
C GLN A 38 8.27 -36.26 14.44
N ASP A 39 7.51 -37.21 14.98
CA ASP A 39 7.45 -38.60 14.51
C ASP A 39 6.93 -38.62 13.06
N THR A 40 7.87 -38.67 12.12
CA THR A 40 7.58 -38.86 10.70
C THR A 40 7.90 -40.29 10.29
N GLN A 41 7.16 -40.87 9.33
CA GLN A 41 7.43 -42.21 8.80
C GLN A 41 8.84 -42.39 8.17
N ASP A 42 9.59 -41.30 7.95
CA ASP A 42 10.97 -41.26 7.44
C ASP A 42 12.03 -41.07 8.56
N SER A 43 12.00 -41.89 9.61
CA SER A 43 13.04 -41.88 10.67
C SER A 43 14.46 -42.21 10.18
N SER A 44 14.59 -42.74 8.96
CA SER A 44 15.85 -43.21 8.38
C SER A 44 16.88 -42.10 8.12
N GLU A 45 16.47 -40.89 7.73
CA GLU A 45 17.41 -39.79 7.41
C GLU A 45 18.01 -39.15 8.67
N LEU A 46 17.20 -38.96 9.73
CA LEU A 46 17.70 -38.51 11.03
C LEU A 46 18.63 -39.55 11.67
N GLU A 47 18.33 -40.84 11.47
CA GLU A 47 19.20 -41.94 11.90
C GLU A 47 20.56 -41.91 11.17
N ILE A 48 20.57 -41.67 9.85
CA ILE A 48 21.81 -41.51 9.06
C ILE A 48 22.63 -40.31 9.55
N ALA A 49 21.98 -39.20 9.92
CA ALA A 49 22.65 -37.99 10.40
C ALA A 49 22.94 -37.98 11.92
N ARG A 50 22.59 -39.05 12.65
CA ARG A 50 22.58 -39.07 14.12
C ARG A 50 23.93 -38.68 14.74
N ASP A 51 25.01 -39.32 14.32
CA ASP A 51 26.35 -39.06 14.87
C ASP A 51 26.80 -37.61 14.62
N LEU A 52 26.41 -37.02 13.48
CA LEU A 52 26.69 -35.63 13.16
C LEU A 52 25.87 -34.68 14.05
N ILE A 53 24.59 -34.98 14.27
CA ILE A 53 23.70 -34.22 15.14
C ILE A 53 24.19 -34.27 16.59
N GLU A 54 24.54 -35.45 17.11
CA GLU A 54 25.07 -35.60 18.47
C GLU A 54 26.40 -34.88 18.64
N ASN A 55 27.30 -34.95 17.66
CA ASN A 55 28.53 -34.17 17.68
C ASN A 55 28.27 -32.65 17.70
N TYR A 56 27.28 -32.19 16.93
CA TYR A 56 26.88 -30.79 16.89
C TYR A 56 26.29 -30.33 18.22
N LYS A 57 25.46 -31.15 18.88
CA LYS A 57 24.94 -30.88 20.22
C LYS A 57 26.05 -30.66 21.25
N GLU A 58 27.04 -31.55 21.30
CA GLU A 58 28.15 -31.42 22.27
C GLU A 58 29.00 -30.17 21.99
N LYS A 59 29.17 -29.80 20.71
CA LYS A 59 29.83 -28.52 20.34
C LYS A 59 29.01 -27.31 20.77
N ASN A 60 27.68 -27.32 20.58
CA ASN A 60 26.82 -26.23 21.03
C ASN A 60 26.84 -26.07 22.55
N ARG A 61 26.90 -27.16 23.32
CA ARG A 61 27.06 -27.08 24.78
C ARG A 61 28.32 -26.32 25.20
N LEU A 62 29.43 -26.51 24.49
CA LEU A 62 30.67 -25.76 24.71
C LEU A 62 30.56 -24.27 24.34
N LEU A 63 29.66 -23.93 23.42
CA LEU A 63 29.39 -22.58 22.94
C LEU A 63 28.12 -21.95 23.56
N SER A 64 27.56 -22.54 24.61
CA SER A 64 26.26 -22.15 25.20
C SER A 64 26.17 -20.70 25.70
N THR A 65 27.33 -20.06 25.93
CA THR A 65 27.44 -18.65 26.34
C THR A 65 27.75 -17.70 25.18
N TYR A 66 27.98 -18.22 23.98
CA TYR A 66 28.31 -17.41 22.81
C TYR A 66 27.06 -16.81 22.19
N LEU A 67 26.97 -15.49 22.21
CA LEU A 67 25.94 -14.74 21.49
C LEU A 67 26.39 -14.47 20.05
N CYS A 68 25.46 -14.55 19.10
CA CYS A 68 25.71 -14.04 17.75
C CYS A 68 26.02 -12.52 17.81
N PRO A 69 26.75 -11.95 16.83
CA PRO A 69 27.26 -10.57 16.92
C PRO A 69 26.18 -9.52 17.21
N VAL A 70 24.99 -9.67 16.64
CA VAL A 70 23.85 -8.79 16.88
C VAL A 70 23.27 -8.93 18.28
N ASP A 71 23.15 -10.15 18.80
CA ASP A 71 22.69 -10.39 20.18
C ASP A 71 23.73 -9.87 21.18
N GLN A 72 25.03 -9.98 20.87
CA GLN A 72 26.09 -9.40 21.68
C GLN A 72 26.00 -7.87 21.73
N ARG A 73 25.71 -7.19 20.62
CA ARG A 73 25.48 -5.72 20.59
C ARG A 73 24.32 -5.33 21.50
N ILE A 74 23.23 -6.10 21.48
CA ILE A 74 22.07 -5.87 22.33
C ILE A 74 22.40 -6.13 23.81
N GLN A 75 23.08 -7.24 24.12
CA GLN A 75 23.46 -7.56 25.51
C GLN A 75 24.43 -6.50 26.07
N ASN A 76 25.42 -6.07 25.29
CA ASN A 76 26.33 -4.98 25.70
C ASN A 76 25.58 -3.69 26.03
N PHE A 77 24.53 -3.35 25.27
CA PHE A 77 23.66 -2.23 25.59
C PHE A 77 22.93 -2.47 26.91
N LEU A 78 22.28 -3.63 27.10
CA LEU A 78 21.54 -3.94 28.33
C LEU A 78 22.43 -3.91 29.57
N ASP A 79 23.63 -4.50 29.48
CA ASP A 79 24.59 -4.58 30.58
C ASP A 79 25.05 -3.21 31.02
N ARG A 80 25.35 -2.32 30.06
CA ARG A 80 25.73 -0.92 30.28
C ARG A 80 24.54 -0.10 30.78
N TYR A 81 23.37 -0.26 30.16
CA TYR A 81 22.18 0.50 30.47
C TYR A 81 21.68 0.22 31.88
N LEU A 82 21.91 -0.98 32.42
CA LEU A 82 21.43 -1.40 33.74
C LEU A 82 22.53 -1.43 34.82
N ASP A 83 23.74 -0.97 34.52
CA ASP A 83 24.92 -1.15 35.39
C ASP A 83 24.80 -0.43 36.74
N ASP A 84 24.13 0.72 36.77
CA ASP A 84 23.90 1.55 37.95
C ASP A 84 22.89 0.96 38.96
N LEU A 85 22.13 -0.06 38.58
CA LEU A 85 21.06 -0.62 39.41
C LEU A 85 21.55 -1.64 40.45
N ASN A 86 22.82 -2.08 40.40
CA ASN A 86 23.39 -3.11 41.29
C ASN A 86 22.47 -4.35 41.45
N LEU A 87 21.96 -4.86 40.33
CA LEU A 87 21.07 -6.03 40.33
C LEU A 87 21.84 -7.30 40.74
N ASP A 88 21.20 -8.20 41.50
CA ASP A 88 21.77 -9.50 41.87
C ASP A 88 22.13 -10.35 40.64
N SER A 89 21.30 -10.26 39.59
CA SER A 89 21.56 -10.80 38.27
C SER A 89 21.03 -9.85 37.19
N LYS A 90 21.82 -9.65 36.13
CA LYS A 90 21.39 -8.86 34.97
C LYS A 90 20.57 -9.75 34.03
N PRO A 91 19.48 -9.25 33.41
CA PRO A 91 18.76 -10.01 32.39
C PRO A 91 19.65 -10.32 31.18
N GLU A 92 19.71 -11.59 30.79
CA GLU A 92 20.47 -12.06 29.63
C GLU A 92 19.51 -12.48 28.51
N LEU A 93 19.87 -12.22 27.26
CA LEU A 93 19.10 -12.68 26.10
C LEU A 93 19.07 -14.21 25.98
N PRO A 94 18.01 -14.80 25.38
CA PRO A 94 17.97 -16.25 25.15
C PRO A 94 19.10 -16.72 24.22
N THR A 95 20.04 -17.52 24.74
CA THR A 95 21.17 -18.09 23.98
C THR A 95 20.75 -19.29 23.13
N ASP A 96 19.91 -20.18 23.66
CA ASP A 96 19.48 -21.43 23.02
C ASP A 96 18.17 -21.29 22.20
N SER A 97 18.02 -20.18 21.46
CA SER A 97 16.82 -19.97 20.63
C SER A 97 16.83 -20.80 19.34
N LEU A 98 15.66 -21.28 18.91
CA LEU A 98 15.48 -21.85 17.58
C LEU A 98 15.46 -20.74 16.54
N VAL A 99 16.59 -20.54 15.88
CA VAL A 99 16.80 -19.54 14.82
C VAL A 99 15.99 -19.88 13.57
N LEU A 100 15.25 -18.91 13.04
CA LEU A 100 14.53 -18.98 11.77
C LEU A 100 15.38 -18.36 10.66
N ASP A 101 16.20 -19.17 10.00
CA ASP A 101 17.23 -18.73 9.03
C ASP A 101 16.76 -18.72 7.56
N ARG A 102 15.49 -19.09 7.33
CA ARG A 102 14.89 -19.15 6.01
C ARG A 102 13.39 -18.90 6.06
N TYR A 103 12.90 -18.23 5.02
CA TYR A 103 11.47 -18.01 4.83
C TYR A 103 10.66 -19.31 4.84
N GLY A 104 9.53 -19.29 5.55
CA GLY A 104 8.54 -20.37 5.53
C GLY A 104 8.68 -21.37 6.67
N LEU A 105 9.81 -21.39 7.38
CA LEU A 105 9.97 -22.21 8.60
C LEU A 105 8.96 -21.77 9.67
N ALA A 106 8.85 -20.46 9.90
CA ALA A 106 7.92 -19.89 10.88
C ALA A 106 6.46 -20.31 10.60
N ARG A 107 6.08 -20.30 9.32
CA ARG A 107 4.72 -20.67 8.90
C ARG A 107 4.43 -22.14 9.15
N GLU A 108 5.34 -23.04 8.78
CA GLU A 108 5.12 -24.46 9.01
C GLU A 108 5.20 -24.82 10.49
N LEU A 109 6.03 -24.13 11.26
CA LEU A 109 6.10 -24.26 12.72
C LEU A 109 4.83 -23.80 13.47
N SER A 110 3.98 -22.99 12.82
CA SER A 110 2.78 -22.40 13.43
C SER A 110 1.64 -23.39 13.66
N LEU A 111 1.75 -24.62 13.13
CA LEU A 111 0.72 -25.65 13.24
C LEU A 111 1.37 -27.04 13.34
N PRO A 112 0.72 -28.02 13.99
CA PRO A 112 1.13 -29.41 13.92
C PRO A 112 1.14 -29.92 12.46
N PRO A 113 2.12 -30.73 12.03
CA PRO A 113 2.18 -31.25 10.67
C PRO A 113 0.94 -32.05 10.23
N GLU A 114 0.38 -32.83 11.15
CA GLU A 114 -0.73 -33.76 10.92
C GLU A 114 -2.11 -33.21 11.28
N LYS A 115 -2.20 -31.94 11.74
CA LYS A 115 -3.47 -31.27 12.04
C LYS A 115 -3.59 -29.94 11.31
N ASN A 116 -4.84 -29.51 11.14
CA ASN A 116 -5.16 -28.21 10.52
C ASN A 116 -5.53 -27.14 11.56
N GLU A 117 -5.30 -27.39 12.85
CA GLU A 117 -5.62 -26.43 13.90
C GLU A 117 -4.64 -26.53 15.08
N PHE A 118 -4.47 -25.41 15.76
CA PHE A 118 -3.76 -25.28 17.02
C PHE A 118 -4.45 -24.20 17.85
N ILE A 119 -4.92 -24.54 19.05
CA ILE A 119 -5.76 -23.66 19.86
C ILE A 119 -5.21 -23.59 21.28
N THR A 120 -5.03 -22.37 21.76
CA THR A 120 -4.64 -22.03 23.13
C THR A 120 -5.52 -20.90 23.65
N ASP A 121 -5.29 -20.46 24.88
CA ASP A 121 -5.97 -19.32 25.49
C ASP A 121 -5.56 -17.97 24.85
N ILE A 122 -4.39 -17.91 24.22
CA ILE A 122 -3.85 -16.70 23.60
C ILE A 122 -3.97 -16.66 22.07
N ILE A 123 -4.13 -17.81 21.39
CA ILE A 123 -4.23 -17.85 19.93
C ILE A 123 -5.01 -19.07 19.42
N SER A 124 -5.76 -18.89 18.34
CA SER A 124 -6.35 -19.98 17.56
C SER A 124 -5.86 -19.89 16.11
N SER A 125 -5.10 -20.89 15.69
CA SER A 125 -4.47 -20.98 14.37
C SER A 125 -5.07 -22.12 13.56
N TYR A 126 -5.28 -21.90 12.26
CA TYR A 126 -5.89 -22.86 11.36
C TYR A 126 -5.16 -22.91 10.01
N ARG A 127 -4.97 -24.12 9.48
CA ARG A 127 -4.59 -24.32 8.09
C ARG A 127 -5.84 -24.19 7.22
N VAL A 128 -5.91 -23.12 6.44
CA VAL A 128 -7.04 -22.85 5.55
C VAL A 128 -6.63 -23.06 4.10
N LYS A 129 -7.58 -23.34 3.19
CA LYS A 129 -7.25 -23.55 1.77
C LYS A 129 -6.51 -22.39 1.11
N GLN A 130 -6.70 -21.19 1.64
CA GLN A 130 -6.07 -19.97 1.13
C GLN A 130 -4.71 -19.66 1.80
N GLY A 131 -4.29 -20.41 2.82
CA GLY A 131 -3.04 -20.17 3.55
C GLY A 131 -3.15 -20.51 5.04
N VAL A 132 -2.82 -19.57 5.91
CA VAL A 132 -2.92 -19.72 7.37
C VAL A 132 -3.83 -18.63 7.95
N LEU A 133 -4.74 -19.03 8.83
CA LEU A 133 -5.59 -18.14 9.61
C LEU A 133 -5.11 -18.13 11.05
N ASN A 134 -4.85 -16.95 11.62
CA ASN A 134 -4.43 -16.79 13.01
C ASN A 134 -5.33 -15.77 13.73
N ASN A 135 -6.04 -16.23 14.75
CA ASN A 135 -6.95 -15.44 15.57
C ASN A 135 -6.36 -15.30 16.99
N PRO A 136 -5.60 -14.23 17.29
CA PRO A 136 -5.05 -13.99 18.63
C PRO A 136 -6.17 -13.63 19.63
N LYS A 137 -5.90 -13.72 20.94
CA LYS A 137 -6.87 -13.40 22.01
C LYS A 137 -7.49 -12.01 21.81
N ASN A 138 -6.64 -10.99 21.66
CA ASN A 138 -7.06 -9.64 21.33
C ASN A 138 -7.16 -9.46 19.80
N ASP A 139 -8.33 -9.08 19.30
CA ASP A 139 -8.59 -8.94 17.86
C ASP A 139 -8.05 -7.62 17.28
N ARG A 140 -7.59 -6.68 18.12
CA ARG A 140 -7.12 -5.36 17.70
C ARG A 140 -6.11 -4.77 18.68
N ARG A 141 -5.38 -3.78 18.20
CA ARG A 141 -4.43 -2.99 18.98
C ARG A 141 -5.12 -1.91 19.81
N THR A 142 -4.63 -1.69 21.01
CA THR A 142 -4.92 -0.52 21.86
C THR A 142 -3.78 0.49 21.72
N THR A 143 -4.11 1.78 21.73
CA THR A 143 -3.12 2.88 21.73
C THR A 143 -3.13 3.70 23.02
N LYS A 144 -4.27 3.74 23.71
CA LYS A 144 -4.43 4.51 24.94
C LYS A 144 -3.58 3.89 26.04
N GLY A 145 -2.57 4.63 26.51
CA GLY A 145 -1.72 4.22 27.62
C GLY A 145 -0.90 2.95 27.35
N SER A 146 -0.70 2.55 26.09
CA SER A 146 -0.07 1.28 25.75
C SER A 146 1.41 1.40 25.37
N PHE A 147 1.98 2.62 25.33
CA PHE A 147 3.37 2.85 24.94
C PHE A 147 4.14 3.48 26.10
N HIS A 148 5.02 2.68 26.68
CA HIS A 148 5.86 3.03 27.81
C HIS A 148 7.32 3.15 27.36
N VAL A 149 8.08 4.01 28.02
CA VAL A 149 9.50 4.23 27.72
C VAL A 149 10.27 4.23 29.03
N ALA A 150 11.33 3.43 29.08
CA ALA A 150 12.22 3.36 30.22
C ALA A 150 13.06 4.64 30.36
N GLU A 151 13.22 5.09 31.59
CA GLU A 151 14.15 6.17 31.98
C GLU A 151 15.60 5.71 31.83
N GLY A 152 16.57 6.63 31.88
CA GLY A 152 18.01 6.31 31.86
C GLY A 152 18.72 6.44 30.51
N GLY A 153 17.97 6.66 29.42
CA GLY A 153 18.52 6.95 28.09
C GLY A 153 18.07 8.32 27.58
N LEU A 154 17.69 8.40 26.30
CA LEU A 154 17.16 9.62 25.69
C LEU A 154 15.87 10.11 26.39
N PRO A 155 15.53 11.42 26.34
CA PRO A 155 14.37 11.97 27.02
C PRO A 155 13.05 11.23 26.71
N VAL A 156 12.27 10.92 27.75
CA VAL A 156 10.96 10.27 27.59
C VAL A 156 9.94 11.28 27.05
N PRO A 157 9.26 11.00 25.92
CA PRO A 157 8.24 11.90 25.40
C PRO A 157 7.08 12.05 26.37
N PHE A 158 6.51 13.25 26.48
CA PHE A 158 5.48 13.57 27.48
C PHE A 158 4.19 12.77 27.29
N ASP A 159 3.87 12.35 26.06
CA ASP A 159 2.69 11.55 25.75
C ASP A 159 2.88 10.04 26.03
N LYS A 160 4.05 9.63 26.52
CA LYS A 160 4.37 8.24 26.91
C LYS A 160 4.44 8.11 28.42
N LYS A 161 4.16 6.91 28.93
CA LYS A 161 4.39 6.60 30.34
C LYS A 161 5.89 6.42 30.61
N SER A 162 6.42 7.11 31.60
CA SER A 162 7.80 7.03 32.08
C SER A 162 7.96 5.85 33.02
N VAL A 163 8.89 4.94 32.72
CA VAL A 163 9.10 3.73 33.52
C VAL A 163 10.47 3.76 34.17
N PRO A 164 10.56 3.61 35.51
CA PRO A 164 11.85 3.50 36.19
C PRO A 164 12.71 2.38 35.61
N LYS A 165 14.04 2.58 35.56
CA LYS A 165 15.00 1.58 35.05
C LYS A 165 14.87 0.23 35.74
N GLN A 166 14.66 0.23 37.06
CA GLN A 166 14.48 -0.98 37.86
C GLN A 166 13.23 -1.77 37.42
N THR A 167 12.13 -1.08 37.14
CA THR A 167 10.90 -1.69 36.63
C THR A 167 11.11 -2.28 35.23
N PHE A 168 11.84 -1.61 34.35
CA PHE A 168 12.22 -2.18 33.06
C PHE A 168 13.07 -3.44 33.22
N ALA A 169 14.09 -3.43 34.08
CA ALA A 169 14.93 -4.59 34.34
C ALA A 169 14.12 -5.79 34.87
N ALA A 170 13.21 -5.55 35.81
CA ALA A 170 12.33 -6.58 36.37
C ALA A 170 11.40 -7.17 35.30
N LEU A 171 10.78 -6.33 34.47
CA LEU A 171 9.91 -6.78 33.37
C LEU A 171 10.70 -7.53 32.27
N LEU A 172 11.92 -7.09 31.96
CA LEU A 172 12.80 -7.77 31.01
C LEU A 172 13.20 -9.16 31.52
N SER A 173 13.58 -9.26 32.81
CA SER A 173 13.85 -10.56 33.44
C SER A 173 12.62 -11.47 33.38
N LYS A 174 11.44 -10.98 33.77
CA LYS A 174 10.18 -11.74 33.69
C LYS A 174 9.83 -12.15 32.25
N ALA A 175 10.13 -11.30 31.26
CA ALA A 175 9.87 -11.60 29.85
C ALA A 175 10.66 -12.81 29.35
N ILE A 176 11.92 -12.95 29.81
CA ILE A 176 12.86 -13.95 29.33
C ILE A 176 12.86 -15.20 30.22
N ASN A 177 13.05 -15.00 31.52
CA ASN A 177 13.29 -16.08 32.48
C ASN A 177 11.99 -16.72 32.97
N ASP A 178 10.95 -15.91 33.17
CA ASP A 178 9.69 -16.35 33.80
C ASP A 178 8.59 -16.66 32.77
N ALA A 179 8.95 -16.78 31.48
CA ALA A 179 8.00 -17.17 30.43
C ALA A 179 7.40 -18.56 30.74
N PRO A 180 6.06 -18.68 30.86
CA PRO A 180 5.42 -19.94 31.22
C PRO A 180 5.79 -21.09 30.29
N ALA A 181 5.87 -22.31 30.81
CA ALA A 181 6.23 -23.49 30.04
C ALA A 181 5.29 -23.72 28.84
N ASP A 182 4.00 -23.46 29.02
CA ASP A 182 2.96 -23.61 27.97
C ASP A 182 3.08 -22.53 26.88
N LEU A 183 3.53 -21.33 27.24
CA LEU A 183 3.82 -20.25 26.29
C LEU A 183 5.05 -20.59 25.41
N LYS A 184 5.97 -21.40 25.93
CA LYS A 184 7.15 -21.87 25.18
C LYS A 184 6.87 -23.08 24.29
N VAL A 185 5.72 -23.74 24.42
CA VAL A 185 5.38 -24.92 23.60
C VAL A 185 5.32 -24.54 22.13
N LEU A 186 6.07 -25.26 21.31
CA LEU A 186 6.08 -25.10 19.86
C LEU A 186 4.85 -25.80 19.24
N PRO A 187 4.01 -25.10 18.45
CA PRO A 187 2.80 -25.69 17.85
C PRO A 187 3.11 -26.94 17.00
N PHE A 188 4.24 -26.93 16.29
CA PHE A 188 4.70 -28.04 15.47
C PHE A 188 4.74 -29.39 16.21
N THR A 189 5.16 -29.40 17.48
CA THR A 189 5.27 -30.62 18.31
C THR A 189 4.14 -30.76 19.33
N SER A 190 3.08 -29.94 19.26
CA SER A 190 2.09 -29.82 20.34
C SER A 190 1.23 -31.07 20.55
N GLU A 191 1.19 -31.95 19.54
CA GLU A 191 0.43 -33.20 19.50
C GLU A 191 1.21 -34.41 20.00
N GLN A 192 2.48 -34.23 20.37
CA GLN A 192 3.30 -35.29 20.93
C GLN A 192 3.17 -35.36 22.44
N ASP A 193 3.53 -36.52 23.01
CA ASP A 193 3.68 -36.70 24.45
C ASP A 193 4.81 -35.80 24.98
N GLU A 194 5.97 -35.79 24.31
CA GLU A 194 7.09 -34.88 24.59
C GLU A 194 7.06 -33.66 23.66
N LYS A 195 6.80 -32.48 24.22
CA LYS A 195 6.65 -31.23 23.46
C LYS A 195 7.90 -30.39 23.53
N ALA A 196 8.36 -29.87 22.39
CA ALA A 196 9.44 -28.90 22.35
C ALA A 196 8.99 -27.58 23.01
N ARG A 197 9.82 -27.08 23.95
CA ARG A 197 9.61 -25.81 24.65
C ARG A 197 10.83 -24.93 24.43
N VAL A 198 10.68 -23.87 23.65
CA VAL A 198 11.83 -23.09 23.17
C VAL A 198 11.44 -21.63 22.92
N PHE A 199 12.42 -20.74 22.98
CA PHE A 199 12.31 -19.42 22.34
C PHE A 199 12.70 -19.54 20.87
N LEU A 200 11.98 -18.84 20.02
CA LEU A 200 12.31 -18.67 18.61
C LEU A 200 12.99 -17.33 18.42
N SER A 201 13.82 -17.25 17.37
CA SER A 201 14.40 -15.97 17.00
C SER A 201 14.50 -15.75 15.48
N LEU A 202 14.40 -14.50 15.06
CA LEU A 202 14.45 -14.07 13.65
C LEU A 202 15.33 -12.84 13.50
N LEU A 203 16.12 -12.76 12.42
CA LEU A 203 16.85 -11.56 12.02
C LEU A 203 16.13 -10.86 10.87
N LEU A 204 15.91 -9.56 11.01
CA LEU A 204 15.35 -8.69 9.97
C LEU A 204 16.37 -7.61 9.57
N ARG A 205 16.33 -7.17 8.31
CA ARG A 205 17.13 -6.05 7.79
C ARG A 205 16.23 -4.98 7.13
N PRO A 206 15.33 -4.31 7.87
CA PRO A 206 14.43 -3.33 7.28
C PRO A 206 15.17 -2.08 6.81
N VAL A 207 14.65 -1.45 5.76
CA VAL A 207 15.20 -0.23 5.16
C VAL A 207 14.99 0.96 6.07
N VAL A 208 16.01 1.82 6.09
CA VAL A 208 15.99 3.11 6.75
C VAL A 208 16.35 4.22 5.77
N VAL A 209 17.28 3.97 4.85
CA VAL A 209 17.69 4.92 3.81
C VAL A 209 17.47 4.31 2.44
N PRO A 210 16.61 4.90 1.59
CA PRO A 210 16.48 4.50 0.19
C PRO A 210 17.79 4.65 -0.57
N GLU A 211 17.97 3.85 -1.62
CA GLU A 211 19.07 4.07 -2.55
C GLU A 211 18.88 5.37 -3.34
N VAL A 212 19.95 6.15 -3.47
CA VAL A 212 20.04 7.25 -4.43
C VAL A 212 21.35 7.06 -5.19
N GLU A 213 21.26 6.49 -6.38
CA GLU A 213 22.41 6.15 -7.21
C GLU A 213 23.31 7.38 -7.44
N GLY A 214 24.60 7.23 -7.15
CA GLY A 214 25.59 8.32 -7.20
C GLY A 214 25.68 9.20 -5.94
N PHE A 215 24.79 9.02 -4.96
CA PHE A 215 24.78 9.80 -3.70
C PHE A 215 24.92 8.91 -2.46
N THR A 216 24.02 7.93 -2.26
CA THR A 216 24.10 6.98 -1.13
C THR A 216 23.58 5.60 -1.52
N PRO A 217 24.25 4.52 -1.09
CA PRO A 217 23.68 3.19 -1.20
C PRO A 217 22.46 3.06 -0.28
N ARG A 218 21.63 2.06 -0.56
CA ARG A 218 20.53 1.66 0.33
C ARG A 218 21.07 1.23 1.68
N LYS A 219 20.52 1.77 2.77
CA LYS A 219 20.91 1.37 4.14
C LYS A 219 19.76 0.76 4.92
N THR A 220 20.11 -0.23 5.72
CA THR A 220 19.19 -0.99 6.57
C THR A 220 19.64 -0.89 8.02
N MET A 221 18.73 -1.06 8.97
CA MET A 221 19.10 -1.45 10.32
C MET A 221 18.99 -2.98 10.46
N GLU A 222 19.45 -3.54 11.56
CA GLU A 222 19.21 -4.94 11.91
C GLU A 222 18.27 -5.02 13.12
N ILE A 223 17.33 -5.97 13.11
CA ILE A 223 16.41 -6.20 14.23
C ILE A 223 16.40 -7.68 14.59
N ARG A 224 16.60 -7.98 15.87
CA ARG A 224 16.44 -9.31 16.46
C ARG A 224 15.08 -9.44 17.11
N PHE A 225 14.29 -10.37 16.61
CA PHE A 225 12.95 -10.65 17.10
C PHE A 225 12.96 -11.96 17.89
N PHE A 226 12.53 -11.93 19.15
CA PHE A 226 12.41 -13.08 20.02
C PHE A 226 10.94 -13.31 20.38
N ALA A 227 10.52 -14.57 20.33
CA ALA A 227 9.17 -14.97 20.70
C ALA A 227 9.18 -16.37 21.33
N PRO A 228 8.40 -16.63 22.39
CA PRO A 228 8.14 -17.98 22.85
C PRO A 228 7.53 -18.85 21.73
N GLY A 229 7.75 -20.17 21.80
CA GLY A 229 7.31 -21.16 20.80
C GLY A 229 5.88 -20.98 20.28
N ASN A 230 4.94 -20.71 21.20
CA ASN A 230 3.51 -20.59 20.92
C ASN A 230 3.16 -19.36 20.06
N LEU A 231 4.08 -18.40 19.97
CA LEU A 231 3.93 -17.13 19.24
C LEU A 231 4.69 -17.12 17.90
N VAL A 232 5.07 -18.28 17.37
CA VAL A 232 5.79 -18.39 16.09
C VAL A 232 5.06 -17.74 14.90
N SER A 233 3.72 -17.67 14.95
CA SER A 233 2.92 -16.99 13.93
C SER A 233 3.22 -15.48 13.85
N ASN A 234 3.65 -14.85 14.94
CA ASN A 234 4.12 -13.46 14.91
C ASN A 234 5.44 -13.31 14.15
N LEU A 235 6.31 -14.33 14.18
CA LEU A 235 7.55 -14.35 13.41
C LEU A 235 7.27 -14.60 11.93
N ASP A 236 6.35 -15.52 11.57
CA ASP A 236 5.85 -15.66 10.18
C ASP A 236 5.30 -14.33 9.66
N PHE A 237 4.55 -13.63 10.51
CA PHE A 237 3.96 -12.34 10.17
C PHE A 237 5.01 -11.27 9.83
N VAL A 238 6.00 -11.02 10.70
CA VAL A 238 7.03 -10.00 10.43
C VAL A 238 8.02 -10.43 9.35
N GLU A 239 8.35 -11.72 9.27
CA GLU A 239 9.13 -12.30 8.17
C GLU A 239 8.43 -12.06 6.82
N SER A 240 7.12 -12.26 6.77
CA SER A 240 6.29 -12.04 5.58
C SER A 240 6.30 -10.58 5.10
N ILE A 241 6.46 -9.61 5.99
CA ILE A 241 6.47 -8.18 5.65
C ILE A 241 7.88 -7.71 5.30
N PHE A 242 8.86 -8.00 6.15
CA PHE A 242 10.20 -7.38 6.11
C PHE A 242 11.29 -8.30 5.55
N GLY A 243 10.99 -9.58 5.35
CA GLY A 243 11.90 -10.59 4.82
C GLY A 243 12.81 -11.24 5.86
N ASN A 244 13.28 -12.44 5.55
CA ASN A 244 14.24 -13.19 6.37
C ASN A 244 15.69 -12.80 6.04
N ALA A 245 16.46 -12.36 7.04
CA ALA A 245 17.85 -11.94 6.85
C ALA A 245 18.90 -13.05 7.07
N GLY A 246 18.46 -14.29 7.26
CA GLY A 246 19.33 -15.46 7.42
C GLY A 246 19.69 -15.80 8.86
N ASP A 247 20.71 -16.64 9.01
CA ASP A 247 21.22 -17.08 10.30
C ASP A 247 22.19 -16.03 10.90
N PRO A 248 21.87 -15.39 12.03
CA PRO A 248 22.69 -14.32 12.60
C PRO A 248 24.08 -14.79 13.08
N TYR A 249 24.32 -16.11 13.20
CA TYR A 249 25.64 -16.65 13.56
C TYR A 249 26.63 -16.66 12.38
N LEU A 250 26.15 -16.47 11.15
CA LEU A 250 26.98 -16.44 9.96
C LEU A 250 27.56 -15.04 9.73
N PRO A 251 28.88 -14.88 9.45
CA PRO A 251 29.48 -13.59 9.15
C PRO A 251 28.81 -12.84 8.00
N GLU A 252 28.29 -13.55 6.99
CA GLU A 252 27.56 -12.95 5.85
C GLU A 252 26.27 -12.24 6.26
N HIS A 253 25.80 -12.47 7.49
CA HIS A 253 24.59 -11.88 8.05
C HIS A 253 24.88 -10.89 9.19
N ASP A 254 26.15 -10.70 9.58
CA ASP A 254 26.55 -9.67 10.54
C ASP A 254 26.60 -8.28 9.88
N ALA A 255 25.69 -7.39 10.28
CA ALA A 255 25.61 -6.05 9.73
C ALA A 255 26.88 -5.21 9.92
N ALA A 256 27.65 -5.49 10.97
CA ALA A 256 28.88 -4.75 11.26
C ALA A 256 30.00 -5.00 10.25
N LEU A 257 29.94 -6.11 9.50
CA LEU A 257 30.89 -6.43 8.44
C LEU A 257 30.54 -5.77 7.10
N ASP A 258 29.36 -5.15 6.99
CA ASP A 258 28.92 -4.35 5.84
C ASP A 258 28.42 -2.96 6.30
N PRO A 259 29.34 -2.09 6.77
CA PRO A 259 28.99 -0.77 7.28
C PRO A 259 28.47 0.18 6.21
N GLU A 260 28.69 -0.11 4.92
CA GLU A 260 28.20 0.69 3.81
C GLU A 260 26.67 0.62 3.69
N HIS A 261 26.10 -0.58 3.90
CA HIS A 261 24.66 -0.85 3.79
C HIS A 261 23.94 -0.99 5.15
N TRP A 262 24.67 -0.77 6.24
CA TRP A 262 24.13 -0.72 7.60
C TRP A 262 24.06 0.73 8.11
N THR A 263 23.06 1.01 8.93
CA THR A 263 22.88 2.32 9.58
C THR A 263 23.72 2.49 10.85
N GLY A 264 24.35 1.42 11.35
CA GLY A 264 25.01 1.42 12.67
C GLY A 264 24.05 1.19 13.83
N HIS A 265 22.76 0.91 13.56
CA HIS A 265 21.72 0.76 14.58
C HIS A 265 21.20 -0.68 14.67
N THR A 266 20.93 -1.11 15.90
CA THR A 266 20.48 -2.47 16.22
C THR A 266 19.19 -2.41 17.03
N GLY A 267 18.21 -3.21 16.64
CA GLY A 267 16.92 -3.33 17.31
C GLY A 267 16.71 -4.70 17.96
N CYS A 268 15.93 -4.74 19.03
CA CYS A 268 15.47 -5.97 19.67
C CYS A 268 13.98 -5.88 19.98
N VAL A 269 13.22 -6.93 19.70
CA VAL A 269 11.81 -7.05 20.08
C VAL A 269 11.59 -8.39 20.77
N ILE A 270 10.94 -8.38 21.93
CA ILE A 270 10.62 -9.59 22.71
C ILE A 270 9.11 -9.64 22.95
N LEU A 271 8.46 -10.70 22.49
CA LEU A 271 7.04 -10.95 22.77
C LEU A 271 6.88 -11.65 24.12
N ALA A 272 6.11 -11.05 25.01
CA ALA A 272 5.91 -11.52 26.38
C ALA A 272 4.49 -11.21 26.89
N PRO A 273 3.44 -11.80 26.29
CA PRO A 273 2.05 -11.50 26.66
C PRO A 273 1.71 -11.81 28.12
N HIS A 274 2.47 -12.67 28.80
CA HIS A 274 2.30 -13.00 30.22
C HIS A 274 2.62 -11.83 31.16
N LEU A 275 3.31 -10.78 30.70
CA LEU A 275 3.65 -9.63 31.54
C LEU A 275 2.42 -8.85 32.05
N ILE A 276 1.25 -9.00 31.42
CA ILE A 276 0.00 -8.37 31.89
C ILE A 276 -0.46 -8.91 33.26
N GLU A 277 0.06 -10.06 33.69
CA GLU A 277 -0.28 -10.68 34.98
C GLU A 277 0.66 -10.25 36.11
N THR A 278 1.66 -9.43 35.80
CA THR A 278 2.65 -8.98 36.80
C THR A 278 2.11 -7.82 37.62
N THR A 279 2.28 -7.84 38.94
CA THR A 279 1.87 -6.72 39.82
C THR A 279 2.85 -5.55 39.74
N LYS A 280 2.35 -4.33 39.98
CA LYS A 280 3.16 -3.10 40.06
C LYS A 280 4.22 -3.20 41.16
N LYS A 281 3.86 -3.83 42.29
CA LYS A 281 4.76 -4.04 43.44
C LYS A 281 5.92 -4.96 43.08
N GLU A 282 5.67 -6.09 42.39
CA GLU A 282 6.71 -7.05 41.98
C GLU A 282 7.79 -6.43 41.09
N VAL A 283 7.43 -5.40 40.32
CA VAL A 283 8.36 -4.71 39.41
C VAL A 283 8.94 -3.43 40.03
N GLY A 284 8.85 -3.30 41.35
CA GLY A 284 9.51 -2.23 42.10
C GLY A 284 8.92 -0.84 41.89
N LEU A 285 7.66 -0.72 41.45
CA LEU A 285 6.99 0.59 41.46
C LEU A 285 6.74 1.04 42.90
N PRO A 286 6.74 2.37 43.18
CA PRO A 286 6.53 2.89 44.52
C PRO A 286 5.07 2.78 44.96
N HIS A 287 4.85 2.71 46.26
CA HIS A 287 3.53 2.96 46.83
C HIS A 287 3.09 4.40 46.54
N ILE A 288 1.79 4.67 46.39
CA ILE A 288 1.26 5.97 46.00
C ILE A 288 1.69 7.13 46.92
N SER A 289 1.96 6.85 48.20
CA SER A 289 2.47 7.85 49.16
C SER A 289 3.89 8.33 48.84
N GLU A 290 4.68 7.55 48.11
CA GLU A 290 6.07 7.82 47.74
C GLU A 290 6.22 8.20 46.26
N ALA A 291 5.14 8.07 45.50
CA ALA A 291 5.11 8.37 44.07
C ALA A 291 5.07 9.88 43.78
N THR A 292 5.83 10.28 42.76
CA THR A 292 5.75 11.62 42.17
C THR A 292 4.38 11.86 41.51
N ASP A 293 4.03 13.13 41.27
CA ASP A 293 2.78 13.49 40.58
C ASP A 293 2.69 12.89 39.18
N ARG A 294 3.83 12.79 38.48
CA ARG A 294 3.90 12.14 37.16
C ARG A 294 3.60 10.64 37.27
N GLN A 295 4.23 9.95 38.21
CA GLN A 295 3.99 8.52 38.43
C GLN A 295 2.52 8.25 38.77
N LYS A 296 1.90 9.07 39.62
CA LYS A 296 0.47 9.00 39.93
C LYS A 296 -0.40 9.18 38.68
N ALA A 297 -0.12 10.22 37.89
CA ALA A 297 -0.88 10.54 36.68
C ALA A 297 -0.78 9.44 35.59
N GLU A 298 0.37 8.77 35.52
CA GLU A 298 0.64 7.73 34.53
C GLU A 298 0.29 6.31 35.03
N GLY A 299 -0.08 6.16 36.30
CA GLY A 299 -0.35 4.86 36.93
C GLY A 299 0.90 4.04 37.20
N MET A 300 2.06 4.69 37.34
CA MET A 300 3.37 4.11 37.69
C MET A 300 3.60 4.10 39.20
N CYS A 301 2.57 3.71 39.94
CA CYS A 301 2.57 3.49 41.39
C CYS A 301 1.39 2.58 41.77
N TRP A 302 1.41 2.03 42.97
CA TRP A 302 0.35 1.17 43.50
C TRP A 302 -0.17 1.68 44.85
N GLU A 303 -1.45 1.44 45.12
CA GLU A 303 -2.06 1.62 46.44
C GLU A 303 -2.34 0.24 47.07
N SER A 304 -2.82 -0.72 46.29
CA SER A 304 -2.96 -2.13 46.67
C SER A 304 -1.85 -2.99 46.08
N GLU A 305 -1.38 -4.00 46.81
CA GLU A 305 -0.26 -4.86 46.38
C GLU A 305 -0.61 -5.73 45.15
N GLU A 306 -1.89 -6.00 44.95
CA GLU A 306 -2.46 -6.84 43.89
C GLU A 306 -2.68 -6.09 42.57
N GLU A 307 -2.41 -4.78 42.54
CA GLU A 307 -2.57 -3.98 41.33
C GLU A 307 -1.64 -4.47 40.22
N LEU A 308 -2.24 -4.90 39.11
CA LEU A 308 -1.50 -5.32 37.93
C LEU A 308 -0.81 -4.14 37.25
N TYR A 309 0.38 -4.38 36.72
CA TYR A 309 1.08 -3.42 35.89
C TYR A 309 0.21 -3.07 34.66
N ASN A 310 0.07 -1.76 34.41
CA ASN A 310 -0.83 -1.24 33.38
C ASN A 310 -2.27 -1.77 33.47
N ASP A 311 -2.74 -2.06 34.68
CA ASP A 311 -4.10 -2.53 34.96
C ASP A 311 -4.44 -3.83 34.20
N GLY A 312 -3.44 -4.68 33.96
CA GLY A 312 -3.58 -5.92 33.20
C GLY A 312 -3.85 -5.73 31.71
N SER A 313 -3.67 -4.51 31.19
CA SER A 313 -3.91 -4.18 29.78
C SER A 313 -2.64 -4.30 28.93
N PRO A 314 -2.77 -4.68 27.64
CA PRO A 314 -1.68 -4.70 26.68
C PRO A 314 -0.82 -3.43 26.66
N PHE A 315 0.50 -3.60 26.67
CA PHE A 315 1.46 -2.52 26.54
C PHE A 315 2.69 -2.93 25.74
N LYS A 316 3.47 -1.95 25.31
CA LYS A 316 4.86 -2.11 24.91
C LYS A 316 5.75 -1.20 25.74
N LEU A 317 6.95 -1.68 26.08
CA LEU A 317 7.92 -0.97 26.89
C LEU A 317 9.28 -0.95 26.20
N THR A 318 9.78 0.24 25.90
CA THR A 318 11.02 0.45 25.13
C THR A 318 12.12 1.06 25.98
N ALA A 319 13.34 0.51 25.89
CA ALA A 319 14.59 1.11 26.36
C ALA A 319 15.49 1.44 25.16
N ARG A 320 16.12 2.62 25.17
CA ARG A 320 16.96 3.15 24.08
C ARG A 320 17.77 4.36 24.55
N ASP A 321 18.93 4.57 23.96
CA ASP A 321 19.79 5.73 24.19
C ASP A 321 20.49 6.18 22.90
N GLU A 322 21.47 7.09 22.98
CA GLU A 322 22.23 7.58 21.83
C GLU A 322 23.23 6.57 21.24
N SER A 323 23.42 5.39 21.85
CA SER A 323 24.36 4.38 21.35
C SER A 323 23.84 3.60 20.14
N GLY A 324 22.62 3.87 19.68
CA GLY A 324 22.08 3.24 18.48
C GLY A 324 21.39 1.89 18.72
N VAL A 325 21.13 1.50 19.98
CA VAL A 325 20.41 0.26 20.32
C VAL A 325 19.03 0.56 20.92
N ILE A 326 18.01 -0.16 20.44
CA ILE A 326 16.62 -0.04 20.92
C ILE A 326 16.05 -1.43 21.25
N VAL A 327 15.54 -1.61 22.46
CA VAL A 327 14.96 -2.87 22.95
C VAL A 327 13.52 -2.65 23.36
N THR A 328 12.59 -3.45 22.84
CA THR A 328 11.16 -3.34 23.16
C THR A 328 10.56 -4.67 23.60
N LEU A 329 9.87 -4.63 24.75
CA LEU A 329 8.97 -5.70 25.21
C LEU A 329 7.56 -5.45 24.71
N ILE A 330 6.86 -6.48 24.23
CA ILE A 330 5.45 -6.39 23.83
C ILE A 330 4.63 -7.38 24.66
N ALA A 331 3.75 -6.85 25.51
CA ALA A 331 2.86 -7.62 26.38
C ALA A 331 1.51 -7.93 25.72
N ASP A 332 1.56 -8.42 24.48
CA ASP A 332 0.41 -8.86 23.68
C ASP A 332 0.91 -9.64 22.45
N ASN A 333 0.04 -10.45 21.84
CA ASN A 333 0.39 -11.20 20.63
C ASN A 333 -0.38 -10.76 19.36
N TYR A 334 -1.19 -9.70 19.41
CA TYR A 334 -1.81 -9.17 18.20
C TYR A 334 -0.74 -8.64 17.23
N PHE A 335 -0.74 -9.19 16.01
CA PHE A 335 0.26 -8.95 14.96
C PHE A 335 0.52 -7.46 14.65
N GLY A 336 -0.49 -6.62 14.82
CA GLY A 336 -0.35 -5.17 14.59
C GLY A 336 0.68 -4.50 15.50
N TYR A 337 0.95 -5.01 16.70
CA TYR A 337 2.03 -4.51 17.55
C TYR A 337 3.40 -4.83 16.95
N SER A 338 3.62 -6.08 16.51
CA SER A 338 4.88 -6.52 15.90
C SER A 338 5.23 -5.69 14.65
N LYS A 339 4.26 -5.47 13.74
CA LYS A 339 4.44 -4.60 12.57
C LYS A 339 4.89 -3.19 12.97
N LYS A 340 4.16 -2.60 13.91
CA LYS A 340 4.35 -1.20 14.30
C LYS A 340 5.56 -0.98 15.20
N GLU A 341 6.10 -2.05 15.80
CA GLU A 341 7.37 -1.97 16.51
C GLU A 341 8.55 -1.92 15.55
N VAL A 342 8.54 -2.70 14.46
CA VAL A 342 9.53 -2.54 13.38
C VAL A 342 9.49 -1.11 12.84
N LYS A 343 8.29 -0.54 12.61
CA LYS A 343 8.13 0.89 12.26
C LYS A 343 8.80 1.84 13.26
N THR A 344 8.59 1.59 14.56
CA THR A 344 9.15 2.42 15.65
C THR A 344 10.67 2.39 15.63
N GLN A 345 11.27 1.22 15.40
CA GLN A 345 12.72 1.05 15.38
C GLN A 345 13.37 1.62 14.10
N ILE A 346 12.70 1.54 12.95
CA ILE A 346 13.12 2.26 11.72
C ILE A 346 13.13 3.77 12.00
N GLY A 347 12.08 4.30 12.63
CA GLY A 347 12.01 5.71 13.00
C GLY A 347 13.11 6.13 13.96
N TYR A 348 13.44 5.30 14.96
CA TYR A 348 14.58 5.52 15.84
C TYR A 348 15.90 5.59 15.04
N SER A 349 16.15 4.61 14.17
CA SER A 349 17.36 4.56 13.34
C SER A 349 17.50 5.78 12.42
N ALA A 350 16.41 6.19 11.76
CA ALA A 350 16.39 7.37 10.88
C ALA A 350 16.72 8.65 11.66
N ASN A 351 16.15 8.81 12.86
CA ASN A 351 16.39 10.00 13.69
C ASN A 351 17.84 10.10 14.19
N LEU A 352 18.47 8.98 14.57
CA LEU A 352 19.87 8.97 15.02
C LEU A 352 20.86 9.12 13.86
N LEU A 353 20.54 8.54 12.69
CA LEU A 353 21.38 8.66 11.50
C LEU A 353 21.43 10.09 10.96
N GLY A 354 20.28 10.77 10.98
CA GLY A 354 20.06 12.02 10.24
C GLY A 354 19.82 11.76 8.74
N LEU A 355 19.43 12.82 8.02
CA LEU A 355 19.11 12.86 6.57
C LEU A 355 17.94 11.99 6.09
N ALA A 356 17.59 10.93 6.81
CA ALA A 356 16.48 10.05 6.50
C ALA A 356 15.25 10.33 7.37
N GLU A 357 14.07 10.01 6.84
CA GLU A 357 12.80 10.07 7.55
C GLU A 357 12.11 8.71 7.49
N GLU A 358 11.50 8.31 8.60
CA GLU A 358 10.49 7.24 8.60
C GLU A 358 9.12 7.90 8.56
N GLU A 359 8.25 7.50 7.65
CA GLU A 359 6.96 8.17 7.45
C GLU A 359 5.77 7.21 7.51
N HIS A 360 4.69 7.69 8.12
CA HIS A 360 3.39 7.05 8.04
C HIS A 360 2.63 7.62 6.84
N ALA A 361 2.94 7.11 5.65
CA ALA A 361 2.49 7.66 4.39
C ALA A 361 2.03 6.58 3.40
N GLY A 362 1.08 6.96 2.55
CA GLY A 362 0.72 6.22 1.34
C GLY A 362 1.18 6.98 0.11
N GLY A 363 1.26 6.33 -1.04
CA GLY A 363 1.80 6.99 -2.22
C GLY A 363 1.65 6.18 -3.50
N ALA A 364 1.50 6.89 -4.61
CA ALA A 364 1.36 6.29 -5.93
C ALA A 364 1.97 7.16 -7.01
N LEU A 365 2.69 6.52 -7.93
CA LEU A 365 3.09 7.10 -9.20
C LEU A 365 1.91 6.96 -10.18
N ALA A 366 1.28 8.08 -10.50
CA ALA A 366 0.09 8.14 -11.34
C ALA A 366 0.44 8.58 -12.76
N PHE A 367 0.07 7.77 -13.75
CA PHE A 367 0.22 8.07 -15.18
C PHE A 367 -1.15 8.43 -15.76
N PRO A 368 -1.41 9.71 -16.11
CA PRO A 368 -2.62 10.12 -16.79
C PRO A 368 -2.97 9.26 -18.01
N SER A 369 -4.24 8.88 -18.11
CA SER A 369 -4.76 8.08 -19.21
C SER A 369 -5.96 8.75 -19.87
N PHE A 370 -6.17 8.44 -21.14
CA PHE A 370 -7.17 9.06 -22.00
C PHE A 370 -7.90 8.01 -22.84
N ASN A 371 -9.19 8.22 -23.05
CA ASN A 371 -9.99 7.45 -23.99
C ASN A 371 -9.85 8.09 -25.38
N LEU A 372 -9.13 7.41 -26.26
CA LEU A 372 -8.79 7.89 -27.60
C LEU A 372 -9.90 7.60 -28.63
N GLY A 373 -10.94 6.84 -28.25
CA GLY A 373 -11.98 6.40 -29.17
C GLY A 373 -11.50 5.27 -30.09
N ALA A 374 -11.71 5.41 -31.39
CA ALA A 374 -11.41 4.36 -32.38
C ALA A 374 -10.01 4.47 -32.99
N GLN A 375 -9.37 5.64 -32.92
CA GLN A 375 -8.10 5.90 -33.61
C GLN A 375 -7.06 6.52 -32.70
N PHE A 376 -5.80 6.17 -32.97
CA PHE A 376 -4.61 6.85 -32.44
C PHE A 376 -3.81 7.41 -33.61
N LEU A 377 -3.64 8.73 -33.60
CA LEU A 377 -2.88 9.52 -34.54
C LEU A 377 -1.82 10.31 -33.74
N PRO A 378 -0.53 9.95 -33.84
CA PRO A 378 0.54 10.58 -33.04
C PRO A 378 0.47 12.10 -32.97
N ASP A 379 0.42 12.76 -34.14
CA ASP A 379 0.39 14.22 -34.30
C ASP A 379 -0.79 14.91 -33.59
N THR A 380 -1.88 14.19 -33.38
CA THR A 380 -3.12 14.72 -32.80
C THR A 380 -3.24 14.36 -31.32
N ASN A 381 -2.98 13.10 -30.98
CA ASN A 381 -3.19 12.57 -29.63
C ASN A 381 -2.04 12.92 -28.67
N MET A 382 -0.85 13.20 -29.18
CA MET A 382 0.33 13.51 -28.38
C MET A 382 0.84 14.95 -28.58
N HIS A 383 0.03 15.85 -29.16
CA HIS A 383 0.46 17.24 -29.41
C HIS A 383 1.00 17.96 -28.16
N PHE A 384 0.54 17.59 -26.95
CA PHE A 384 1.06 18.15 -25.69
C PHE A 384 2.45 17.63 -25.30
N LEU A 385 2.88 16.49 -25.87
CA LEU A 385 4.22 15.90 -25.72
C LEU A 385 5.16 16.32 -26.86
N HIS A 386 4.64 16.67 -28.04
CA HIS A 386 5.39 16.98 -29.26
C HIS A 386 6.04 18.37 -29.30
N LEU A 387 6.02 19.13 -28.22
CA LEU A 387 6.84 20.34 -28.15
C LEU A 387 8.25 19.89 -27.74
N GLU A 388 9.14 19.81 -28.75
CA GLU A 388 10.62 19.90 -28.65
C GLU A 388 11.46 18.62 -28.56
N LYS A 389 10.91 17.42 -28.36
CA LYS A 389 11.74 16.19 -28.26
C LYS A 389 11.64 15.32 -29.52
N ASP A 390 12.73 15.27 -30.28
CA ASP A 390 12.91 14.44 -31.49
C ASP A 390 12.90 12.94 -31.12
N HIS A 391 11.71 12.36 -30.94
CA HIS A 391 11.55 10.95 -30.56
C HIS A 391 11.29 10.06 -31.78
N SER A 392 12.23 9.18 -32.11
CA SER A 392 12.18 8.26 -33.25
C SER A 392 12.37 6.80 -32.84
N PHE A 393 12.08 5.87 -33.74
CA PHE A 393 12.25 4.43 -33.56
C PHE A 393 13.64 4.04 -33.04
N ASP A 394 14.69 4.75 -33.49
CA ASP A 394 16.07 4.54 -33.05
C ASP A 394 16.25 4.73 -31.53
N ASN A 395 15.38 5.52 -30.89
CA ASN A 395 15.40 5.67 -29.44
C ASN A 395 15.19 4.34 -28.72
N PHE A 396 14.38 3.43 -29.24
CA PHE A 396 14.17 2.15 -28.55
C PHE A 396 15.48 1.40 -28.38
N LYS A 397 16.29 1.34 -29.42
CA LYS A 397 17.59 0.68 -29.39
C LYS A 397 18.57 1.39 -28.46
N ALA A 398 18.60 2.73 -28.51
CA ALA A 398 19.49 3.52 -27.65
C ALA A 398 19.10 3.45 -26.16
N VAL A 399 17.80 3.40 -25.86
CA VAL A 399 17.26 3.48 -24.51
C VAL A 399 17.10 2.10 -23.87
N LEU A 400 16.62 1.09 -24.60
CA LEU A 400 16.26 -0.22 -24.06
C LEU A 400 17.33 -1.28 -24.31
N GLY A 401 18.26 -1.04 -25.23
CA GLY A 401 19.35 -1.96 -25.54
C GLY A 401 18.83 -3.34 -25.91
N GLU A 402 19.24 -4.36 -25.16
CA GLU A 402 18.86 -5.76 -25.41
C GLU A 402 17.41 -6.10 -25.05
N ASP A 403 16.71 -5.26 -24.26
CA ASP A 403 15.30 -5.48 -23.94
C ASP A 403 14.38 -5.24 -25.15
N PHE A 404 14.87 -4.50 -26.15
CA PHE A 404 14.19 -4.26 -27.41
C PHE A 404 14.60 -5.31 -28.46
N VAL A 405 13.66 -6.18 -28.84
CA VAL A 405 13.87 -7.18 -29.90
C VAL A 405 13.25 -6.68 -31.20
N GLU A 406 14.08 -6.07 -32.04
CA GLU A 406 13.69 -5.53 -33.34
C GLU A 406 13.18 -6.61 -34.31
N GLN A 407 12.15 -6.27 -35.08
CA GLN A 407 11.52 -7.12 -36.08
C GLN A 407 11.72 -6.54 -37.49
N LYS A 408 11.78 -7.42 -38.49
CA LYS A 408 12.08 -7.06 -39.89
C LYS A 408 11.08 -6.10 -40.52
N GLU A 409 9.88 -6.02 -39.97
CA GLU A 409 8.81 -5.15 -40.46
C GLU A 409 8.86 -3.73 -39.86
N GLY A 410 9.88 -3.39 -39.07
CA GLY A 410 10.05 -2.04 -38.50
C GLY A 410 9.19 -1.80 -37.26
N TYR A 411 9.12 -2.80 -36.37
CA TYR A 411 8.55 -2.72 -35.02
C TYR A 411 9.44 -3.54 -34.07
N GLY A 412 9.17 -3.52 -32.76
CA GLY A 412 9.89 -4.36 -31.80
C GLY A 412 8.97 -5.05 -30.80
N ILE A 413 9.52 -6.07 -30.14
CA ILE A 413 8.86 -6.80 -29.05
C ILE A 413 9.76 -6.73 -27.84
N ASP A 414 9.17 -6.53 -26.67
CA ASP A 414 9.93 -6.54 -25.42
C ASP A 414 10.39 -7.96 -25.04
N ARG A 415 11.65 -8.07 -24.64
CA ARG A 415 12.27 -9.34 -24.24
C ARG A 415 11.66 -9.93 -22.96
N ASN A 416 11.30 -9.06 -22.01
CA ASN A 416 10.81 -9.46 -20.70
C ASN A 416 9.30 -9.74 -20.72
N PHE A 417 8.56 -9.02 -21.57
CA PHE A 417 7.11 -9.13 -21.70
C PHE A 417 6.67 -9.16 -23.18
N SER A 418 6.40 -10.35 -23.70
CA SER A 418 6.05 -10.54 -25.12
C SER A 418 4.78 -9.82 -25.59
N ASN A 419 3.95 -9.35 -24.67
CA ASN A 419 2.76 -8.56 -24.94
C ASN A 419 3.04 -7.04 -25.04
N ILE A 420 4.27 -6.58 -24.80
CA ILE A 420 4.68 -5.19 -25.02
C ILE A 420 5.30 -5.08 -26.42
N ILE A 421 4.70 -4.23 -27.25
CA ILE A 421 5.03 -4.06 -28.66
C ILE A 421 5.47 -2.61 -28.90
N TYR A 422 6.70 -2.43 -29.38
CA TYR A 422 7.26 -1.13 -29.72
C TYR A 422 6.93 -0.77 -31.17
N ILE A 423 6.26 0.35 -31.39
CA ILE A 423 5.81 0.82 -32.73
C ILE A 423 6.55 2.09 -33.13
N PRO A 424 6.80 2.35 -34.42
CA PRO A 424 7.53 3.54 -34.88
C PRO A 424 6.74 4.83 -34.72
N GLU A 425 7.43 5.96 -34.85
CA GLU A 425 6.91 7.31 -34.58
C GLU A 425 5.73 7.72 -35.48
N ASP A 426 5.64 7.20 -36.70
CA ASP A 426 4.56 7.47 -37.65
C ASP A 426 3.39 6.48 -37.53
N ALA A 427 3.45 5.53 -36.60
CA ALA A 427 2.45 4.47 -36.46
C ALA A 427 1.09 4.99 -36.03
N ARG A 428 0.06 4.61 -36.79
CA ARG A 428 -1.35 4.94 -36.53
C ARG A 428 -2.13 3.67 -36.20
N ILE A 429 -3.01 3.75 -35.21
CA ILE A 429 -3.84 2.61 -34.78
C ILE A 429 -5.29 2.91 -35.11
N ASP A 430 -6.00 1.96 -35.71
CA ASP A 430 -7.40 2.07 -36.08
C ASP A 430 -8.16 0.81 -35.65
N LEU A 431 -9.23 0.97 -34.87
CA LEU A 431 -10.05 -0.13 -34.34
C LEU A 431 -11.08 -0.67 -35.34
N GLU A 432 -11.51 0.11 -36.32
CA GLU A 432 -12.44 -0.35 -37.34
C GLU A 432 -11.77 -1.40 -38.23
N THR A 433 -10.54 -1.12 -38.64
CA THR A 433 -9.68 -2.08 -39.35
C THR A 433 -8.96 -3.06 -38.41
N GLN A 434 -8.91 -2.73 -37.11
CA GLN A 434 -8.16 -3.41 -36.05
C GLN A 434 -6.67 -3.57 -36.40
N LYS A 435 -6.05 -2.53 -36.96
CA LYS A 435 -4.65 -2.55 -37.40
C LYS A 435 -3.88 -1.33 -36.91
N ALA A 436 -2.62 -1.55 -36.58
CA ALA A 436 -1.63 -0.48 -36.55
C ALA A 436 -0.88 -0.48 -37.88
N HIS A 437 -0.57 0.68 -38.45
CA HIS A 437 0.12 0.81 -39.73
C HIS A 437 1.10 1.98 -39.75
N TRP A 438 2.19 1.81 -40.48
CA TRP A 438 3.31 2.75 -40.62
C TRP A 438 4.04 2.55 -41.95
N THR A 439 5.01 3.40 -42.24
CA THR A 439 5.89 3.24 -43.41
C THR A 439 7.28 2.80 -42.97
N HIS A 440 7.77 1.71 -43.56
CA HIS A 440 9.13 1.22 -43.33
C HIS A 440 9.78 0.85 -44.67
N GLU A 441 10.96 1.41 -44.96
CA GLU A 441 11.68 1.26 -46.24
C GLU A 441 10.81 1.58 -47.47
N GLY A 442 9.98 2.63 -47.38
CA GLY A 442 9.06 3.04 -48.44
C GLY A 442 7.87 2.09 -48.66
N LYS A 443 7.71 1.04 -47.85
CA LYS A 443 6.57 0.10 -47.90
C LYS A 443 5.64 0.34 -46.72
N LYS A 444 4.33 0.30 -46.98
CA LYS A 444 3.33 0.28 -45.90
C LYS A 444 3.38 -1.05 -45.17
N ARG A 445 3.58 -1.00 -43.86
CA ARG A 445 3.56 -2.16 -42.96
C ARG A 445 2.35 -2.07 -42.04
N SER A 446 1.93 -3.20 -41.50
CA SER A 446 0.83 -3.25 -40.56
C SER A 446 0.89 -4.45 -39.62
N LEU A 447 0.38 -4.30 -38.40
CA LEU A 447 0.16 -5.37 -37.43
C LEU A 447 -1.30 -5.40 -36.98
N ARG A 448 -1.77 -6.55 -36.49
CA ARG A 448 -3.10 -6.69 -35.87
C ARG A 448 -3.07 -6.15 -34.45
N VAL A 449 -4.08 -5.37 -34.09
CA VAL A 449 -4.22 -4.78 -32.74
C VAL A 449 -4.98 -5.75 -31.84
N LEU A 450 -4.35 -6.20 -30.75
CA LEU A 450 -4.92 -7.21 -29.85
C LEU A 450 -5.14 -6.63 -28.43
N PRO A 451 -6.20 -7.06 -27.71
CA PRO A 451 -6.51 -6.57 -26.36
C PRO A 451 -5.42 -6.80 -25.32
N ASP A 452 -4.70 -7.92 -25.41
CA ASP A 452 -3.69 -8.30 -24.41
C ASP A 452 -2.34 -7.60 -24.63
N ASN A 453 -2.18 -6.93 -25.78
CA ASN A 453 -0.96 -6.22 -26.16
C ASN A 453 -1.01 -4.73 -25.80
N ILE A 454 0.16 -4.21 -25.46
CA ILE A 454 0.39 -2.80 -25.15
C ILE A 454 1.38 -2.24 -26.16
N TYR A 455 0.93 -1.24 -26.91
CA TYR A 455 1.69 -0.61 -27.99
C TYR A 455 2.40 0.64 -27.47
N VAL A 456 3.72 0.67 -27.55
CA VAL A 456 4.56 1.74 -27.00
C VAL A 456 5.18 2.55 -28.14
N HIS A 457 4.89 3.85 -28.16
CA HIS A 457 5.46 4.82 -29.09
C HIS A 457 6.87 5.27 -28.62
N PRO A 458 7.78 5.76 -29.48
CA PRO A 458 9.15 6.13 -29.07
C PRO A 458 9.25 7.27 -28.04
N SER A 459 8.16 7.99 -27.79
CA SER A 459 8.05 8.96 -26.68
C SER A 459 7.75 8.31 -25.33
N GLY A 460 7.55 7.00 -25.27
CA GLY A 460 7.10 6.25 -24.10
C GLY A 460 5.57 6.26 -23.89
N TYR A 461 4.81 6.91 -24.78
CA TYR A 461 3.34 6.89 -24.74
C TYR A 461 2.82 5.49 -25.05
N LYS A 462 1.87 5.01 -24.25
CA LYS A 462 1.33 3.64 -24.36
C LYS A 462 -0.09 3.68 -24.90
N VAL A 463 -0.44 2.77 -25.80
CA VAL A 463 -1.79 2.58 -26.34
C VAL A 463 -2.21 1.14 -26.13
N ARG A 464 -3.42 0.91 -25.61
CA ARG A 464 -4.02 -0.42 -25.48
C ARG A 464 -5.46 -0.44 -25.99
N MET A 465 -5.92 -1.61 -26.41
CA MET A 465 -7.31 -1.85 -26.79
C MET A 465 -8.09 -2.40 -25.60
N GLU A 466 -9.17 -1.72 -25.20
CA GLU A 466 -9.93 -2.04 -23.99
C GLU A 466 -11.43 -2.13 -24.30
N LYS A 467 -12.10 -3.17 -23.77
CA LYS A 467 -13.55 -3.31 -23.90
C LYS A 467 -14.25 -2.44 -22.87
N HIS A 468 -15.32 -1.76 -23.27
CA HIS A 468 -16.14 -1.02 -22.32
C HIS A 468 -16.83 -1.99 -21.33
N PRO A 469 -16.76 -1.75 -20.02
CA PRO A 469 -17.27 -2.71 -19.03
C PRO A 469 -18.79 -2.89 -19.08
N ALA A 470 -19.53 -1.84 -19.47
CA ALA A 470 -21.00 -1.85 -19.56
C ALA A 470 -21.56 -1.71 -20.99
N SER A 471 -20.75 -1.92 -22.03
CA SER A 471 -21.18 -1.81 -23.44
C SER A 471 -20.40 -2.78 -24.32
N PRO A 472 -20.97 -3.29 -25.43
CA PRO A 472 -20.21 -4.12 -26.37
C PRO A 472 -19.09 -3.35 -27.11
N ALA A 473 -19.00 -2.03 -26.95
CA ALA A 473 -18.01 -1.18 -27.61
C ALA A 473 -16.58 -1.44 -27.13
N TRP A 474 -15.62 -1.27 -28.04
CA TRP A 474 -14.19 -1.25 -27.78
C TRP A 474 -13.63 0.15 -27.98
N ARG A 475 -12.55 0.47 -27.27
CA ARG A 475 -11.86 1.76 -27.34
C ARG A 475 -10.35 1.60 -27.24
N LEU A 476 -9.61 2.56 -27.78
CA LEU A 476 -8.20 2.73 -27.50
C LEU A 476 -8.03 3.59 -26.25
N VAL A 477 -7.12 3.17 -25.39
CA VAL A 477 -6.73 3.89 -24.18
C VAL A 477 -5.27 4.28 -24.31
N GLY A 478 -5.01 5.58 -24.25
CA GLY A 478 -3.67 6.15 -24.27
C GLY A 478 -3.20 6.49 -22.87
N THR A 479 -1.93 6.26 -22.55
CA THR A 479 -1.33 6.56 -21.23
C THR A 479 0.00 7.26 -21.42
N VAL A 480 0.22 8.36 -20.68
CA VAL A 480 1.44 9.16 -20.81
C VAL A 480 2.68 8.41 -20.31
N ALA A 481 3.84 8.87 -20.77
CA ALA A 481 5.12 8.27 -20.45
C ALA A 481 5.63 8.66 -19.06
N GLU A 482 5.47 9.93 -18.69
CA GLU A 482 5.94 10.53 -17.44
C GLU A 482 4.81 10.57 -16.40
N GLY A 483 5.04 10.02 -15.22
CA GLY A 483 4.07 10.00 -14.13
C GLY A 483 4.24 11.14 -13.13
N THR A 484 3.25 11.32 -12.26
CA THR A 484 3.34 12.19 -11.08
C THR A 484 3.33 11.32 -9.83
N PHE A 485 4.40 11.37 -9.04
CA PHE A 485 4.45 10.71 -7.75
C PHE A 485 3.73 11.56 -6.70
N CYS A 486 2.52 11.12 -6.36
CA CYS A 486 1.71 11.67 -5.28
C CYS A 486 2.03 10.96 -3.96
N HIS A 487 2.50 11.72 -2.98
CA HIS A 487 2.85 11.29 -1.63
C HIS A 487 1.81 11.80 -0.62
N LYS A 488 1.29 10.93 0.25
CA LYS A 488 0.21 11.23 1.21
C LYS A 488 0.64 10.93 2.65
N PRO A 489 1.42 11.82 3.28
CA PRO A 489 1.90 11.66 4.65
C PRO A 489 0.89 12.17 5.68
N CYS A 490 1.23 12.03 6.96
CA CYS A 490 0.58 12.68 8.10
C CYS A 490 -0.96 12.59 8.09
N THR A 491 -1.49 11.48 7.63
CA THR A 491 -2.92 11.29 7.37
C THR A 491 -3.54 10.44 8.48
N VAL A 492 -4.38 11.06 9.31
CA VAL A 492 -5.04 10.39 10.43
C VAL A 492 -5.93 9.22 9.98
N SER A 493 -6.27 8.31 10.89
CA SER A 493 -7.14 7.17 10.60
C SER A 493 -8.49 7.62 10.03
N GLY A 494 -8.77 7.20 8.78
CA GLY A 494 -9.95 7.58 8.01
C GLY A 494 -9.81 8.90 7.22
N GLY A 495 -8.60 9.47 7.14
CA GLY A 495 -8.24 10.53 6.18
C GLY A 495 -7.88 10.01 4.78
N GLY A 496 -7.97 8.69 4.58
CA GLY A 496 -7.81 8.05 3.26
C GLY A 496 -6.37 7.98 2.77
N LYS A 497 -5.43 7.53 3.63
CA LYS A 497 -4.01 7.35 3.28
C LYS A 497 -3.82 6.39 2.09
N SER A 498 -4.31 5.16 2.21
CA SER A 498 -4.19 4.13 1.16
C SER A 498 -5.10 4.38 -0.06
N GLU A 499 -6.09 5.27 0.04
CA GLU A 499 -6.96 5.64 -1.10
C GLU A 499 -6.15 6.25 -2.26
N ILE A 500 -4.99 6.86 -1.97
CA ILE A 500 -4.11 7.44 -2.99
C ILE A 500 -3.63 6.40 -4.02
N SER A 501 -3.52 5.12 -3.65
CA SER A 501 -3.09 4.02 -4.54
C SER A 501 -4.25 3.16 -5.07
N LYS A 502 -5.43 3.18 -4.45
CA LYS A 502 -6.61 2.39 -4.88
C LYS A 502 -7.16 2.79 -6.25
N SER A 503 -7.70 1.84 -7.01
CA SER A 503 -8.28 2.11 -8.33
C SER A 503 -9.56 2.94 -8.23
N ILE A 504 -9.59 4.11 -8.87
CA ILE A 504 -10.83 4.89 -9.01
C ILE A 504 -11.85 4.20 -9.93
N SER A 505 -11.42 3.24 -10.74
CA SER A 505 -12.30 2.50 -11.66
C SER A 505 -13.39 1.73 -10.93
N ASP A 506 -13.14 1.29 -9.69
CA ASP A 506 -14.13 0.57 -8.88
C ASP A 506 -15.22 1.49 -8.31
N ALA A 507 -14.94 2.79 -8.19
CA ALA A 507 -15.93 3.81 -7.83
C ALA A 507 -16.73 4.33 -9.03
N MET A 508 -16.30 4.03 -10.26
CA MET A 508 -16.98 4.48 -11.47
C MET A 508 -18.25 3.67 -11.74
N THR A 509 -19.33 4.39 -12.02
CA THR A 509 -20.60 3.81 -12.48
C THR A 509 -20.82 4.09 -13.96
N TYR A 510 -21.53 3.20 -14.63
CA TYR A 510 -21.84 3.30 -16.05
C TYR A 510 -23.35 3.34 -16.23
N GLY A 511 -23.84 4.32 -16.97
CA GLY A 511 -25.27 4.54 -17.13
C GLY A 511 -25.60 5.33 -18.39
N SER A 512 -26.89 5.50 -18.65
CA SER A 512 -27.39 6.19 -19.84
C SER A 512 -26.90 7.64 -19.89
N VAL A 513 -26.67 8.16 -21.10
CA VAL A 513 -26.46 9.59 -21.32
C VAL A 513 -27.81 10.27 -21.49
N PHE A 514 -28.12 11.20 -20.60
CA PHE A 514 -29.39 11.90 -20.62
C PHE A 514 -29.35 13.18 -21.45
N ILE A 515 -30.46 13.46 -22.15
CA ILE A 515 -30.77 14.72 -22.83
C ILE A 515 -32.01 15.33 -22.18
N GLY A 516 -32.17 16.65 -22.30
CA GLY A 516 -33.40 17.33 -21.87
C GLY A 516 -34.52 17.05 -22.86
N ASP A 517 -34.88 18.07 -23.64
CA ASP A 517 -35.75 17.90 -24.81
C ASP A 517 -34.89 17.62 -26.05
N PHE A 518 -35.12 16.47 -26.70
CA PHE A 518 -34.27 16.03 -27.81
C PHE A 518 -34.21 17.05 -28.94
N LYS A 519 -35.36 17.61 -29.35
CA LYS A 519 -35.41 18.57 -30.46
C LYS A 519 -34.65 19.85 -30.11
N THR A 520 -34.99 20.46 -28.97
CA THR A 520 -34.41 21.73 -28.51
C THR A 520 -32.91 21.62 -28.28
N ASP A 521 -32.45 20.54 -27.65
CA ASP A 521 -31.03 20.37 -27.35
C ASP A 521 -30.21 20.07 -28.62
N MET A 522 -30.77 19.33 -29.59
CA MET A 522 -30.14 19.08 -30.90
C MET A 522 -30.06 20.37 -31.74
N ASP A 523 -31.10 21.22 -31.72
CA ASP A 523 -31.08 22.52 -32.43
C ASP A 523 -29.98 23.44 -31.88
N LYS A 524 -29.83 23.50 -30.54
CA LYS A 524 -28.74 24.25 -29.91
C LYS A 524 -27.37 23.65 -30.21
N ALA A 525 -27.25 22.32 -30.27
CA ALA A 525 -26.00 21.69 -30.64
C ALA A 525 -25.58 22.05 -32.08
N GLU A 526 -26.54 22.10 -33.00
CA GLU A 526 -26.31 22.52 -34.38
C GLU A 526 -25.84 23.98 -34.49
N GLU A 527 -26.44 24.90 -33.71
CA GLU A 527 -25.99 26.29 -33.61
C GLU A 527 -24.52 26.38 -33.19
N ILE A 528 -24.15 25.63 -32.13
CA ILE A 528 -22.77 25.61 -31.61
C ILE A 528 -21.80 25.00 -32.62
N ILE A 529 -22.18 23.91 -33.28
CA ILE A 529 -21.35 23.24 -34.29
C ILE A 529 -21.01 24.18 -35.45
N ASN A 530 -21.99 24.99 -35.87
CA ASN A 530 -21.87 25.90 -37.00
C ASN A 530 -21.40 27.32 -36.60
N TYR A 531 -21.15 27.59 -35.31
CA TYR A 531 -20.71 28.88 -34.82
C TYR A 531 -19.34 29.31 -35.39
N ASN A 532 -19.17 30.60 -35.68
CA ASN A 532 -17.90 31.14 -36.15
C ASN A 532 -16.94 31.44 -34.98
N TYR A 533 -15.98 30.55 -34.76
CA TYR A 533 -14.99 30.69 -33.69
C TYR A 533 -13.80 31.61 -34.00
N GLY A 534 -13.77 32.26 -35.17
CA GLY A 534 -12.62 33.05 -35.62
C GLY A 534 -12.33 34.27 -34.76
N GLU A 535 -13.36 34.85 -34.15
CA GLU A 535 -13.27 36.10 -33.39
C GLU A 535 -13.13 35.90 -31.88
N ARG A 536 -13.04 34.64 -31.41
CA ARG A 536 -13.07 34.32 -29.98
C ARG A 536 -11.91 34.90 -29.16
N PHE A 537 -10.74 35.11 -29.76
CA PHE A 537 -9.53 35.50 -29.02
C PHE A 537 -9.47 37.01 -28.80
N LYS A 538 -8.91 37.46 -27.67
CA LYS A 538 -8.61 38.88 -27.45
C LYS A 538 -7.54 39.39 -28.44
N PRO A 539 -7.54 40.70 -28.79
CA PRO A 539 -6.64 41.25 -29.81
C PRO A 539 -5.15 40.93 -29.61
N GLU A 540 -4.67 40.90 -28.37
CA GLU A 540 -3.30 40.57 -27.99
C GLU A 540 -2.92 39.13 -28.33
N TYR A 541 -3.83 38.17 -28.19
CA TYR A 541 -3.62 36.77 -28.57
C TYR A 541 -3.87 36.53 -30.07
N ARG A 542 -4.64 37.38 -30.75
CA ARG A 542 -4.78 37.29 -32.21
C ARG A 542 -3.45 37.56 -32.92
N LYS A 543 -2.59 38.41 -32.34
CA LYS A 543 -1.25 38.72 -32.88
C LYS A 543 -0.28 37.55 -32.84
N THR A 544 -0.51 36.55 -31.97
CA THR A 544 0.31 35.34 -31.91
C THR A 544 -0.13 34.28 -32.92
N LEU A 545 -1.23 34.51 -33.65
CA LEU A 545 -1.68 33.63 -34.73
C LEU A 545 -0.92 33.97 -36.01
N LYS A 546 -0.68 32.96 -36.85
CA LYS A 546 -0.06 33.17 -38.17
C LYS A 546 -0.93 34.11 -39.03
N PRO A 547 -0.35 35.03 -39.82
CA PRO A 547 -1.11 35.84 -40.77
C PRO A 547 -1.97 34.96 -41.68
N GLY A 548 -3.26 35.29 -41.81
CA GLY A 548 -4.23 34.49 -42.59
C GLY A 548 -4.76 33.22 -41.89
N HIS A 549 -4.55 33.06 -40.58
CA HIS A 549 -5.05 31.92 -39.81
C HIS A 549 -6.59 31.80 -39.87
N THR A 550 -7.09 30.73 -40.51
CA THR A 550 -8.51 30.35 -40.51
C THR A 550 -8.80 29.38 -39.36
N THR A 551 -9.92 29.58 -38.65
CA THR A 551 -10.32 28.63 -37.61
C THR A 551 -10.80 27.33 -38.25
N ARG A 552 -10.28 26.19 -37.79
CA ARG A 552 -10.79 24.86 -38.19
C ARG A 552 -12.28 24.72 -37.79
N PRO A 553 -13.16 24.20 -38.65
CA PRO A 553 -14.54 23.85 -38.27
C PRO A 553 -14.58 22.89 -37.08
N LEU A 554 -15.68 22.88 -36.32
CA LEU A 554 -15.79 22.06 -35.10
C LEU A 554 -15.68 20.56 -35.41
N LEU A 555 -16.39 20.08 -36.45
CA LEU A 555 -16.45 18.66 -36.81
C LEU A 555 -15.28 18.17 -37.68
N SER A 556 -14.37 19.04 -38.13
CA SER A 556 -13.20 18.67 -38.95
C SER A 556 -12.35 17.56 -38.30
N GLU A 557 -11.88 16.58 -39.09
CA GLU A 557 -11.00 15.51 -38.63
C GLU A 557 -9.67 16.05 -38.06
N GLU A 558 -9.18 17.17 -38.60
CA GLU A 558 -7.98 17.86 -38.11
C GLU A 558 -8.18 18.49 -36.72
N ARG A 559 -9.40 18.44 -36.16
CA ARG A 559 -9.74 18.99 -34.86
C ARG A 559 -10.06 17.86 -33.88
N SER A 560 -9.22 17.65 -32.88
CA SER A 560 -9.44 16.60 -31.87
C SER A 560 -10.62 16.93 -30.94
N LEU A 561 -11.23 15.90 -30.33
CA LEU A 561 -12.26 16.06 -29.30
C LEU A 561 -11.77 16.93 -28.13
N GLY A 562 -10.55 16.69 -27.64
CA GLY A 562 -9.95 17.49 -26.56
C GLY A 562 -9.84 18.98 -26.93
N SER A 563 -9.53 19.30 -28.19
CA SER A 563 -9.48 20.70 -28.66
C SER A 563 -10.87 21.34 -28.76
N VAL A 564 -11.93 20.55 -29.00
CA VAL A 564 -13.33 21.01 -28.96
C VAL A 564 -13.78 21.24 -27.51
N ILE A 565 -13.38 20.37 -26.58
CA ILE A 565 -13.61 20.59 -25.14
C ILE A 565 -12.93 21.89 -24.70
N LYS A 566 -11.67 22.12 -25.10
CA LYS A 566 -10.96 23.38 -24.85
C LYS A 566 -11.66 24.59 -25.47
N LEU A 567 -12.18 24.45 -26.70
CA LEU A 567 -12.92 25.52 -27.39
C LEU A 567 -14.18 25.95 -26.64
N LEU A 568 -14.91 24.99 -26.07
CA LEU A 568 -16.18 25.21 -25.37
C LEU A 568 -16.01 25.41 -23.85
N SER A 569 -14.77 25.59 -23.41
CA SER A 569 -14.39 25.92 -22.04
C SER A 569 -13.95 27.38 -21.96
N PRO A 570 -14.40 28.15 -20.95
CA PRO A 570 -13.94 29.52 -20.75
C PRO A 570 -12.40 29.59 -20.64
N SER A 571 -11.81 30.65 -21.19
CA SER A 571 -10.36 30.85 -21.17
C SER A 571 -10.03 32.34 -21.09
N SER A 572 -8.97 32.70 -20.36
CA SER A 572 -8.43 34.06 -20.29
C SER A 572 -8.00 34.61 -21.66
N ASN A 573 -7.68 33.73 -22.60
CA ASN A 573 -7.27 34.11 -23.96
C ASN A 573 -8.48 34.55 -24.83
N ASN A 574 -9.69 34.16 -24.43
CA ASN A 574 -10.91 34.51 -25.15
C ASN A 574 -11.43 35.88 -24.75
N THR A 575 -12.20 36.54 -25.61
CA THR A 575 -12.94 37.76 -25.28
C THR A 575 -13.96 37.51 -24.19
N ASP A 576 -14.29 38.54 -23.42
CA ASP A 576 -15.21 38.41 -22.30
C ASP A 576 -16.63 38.10 -22.80
N GLU A 577 -17.01 38.65 -23.96
CA GLU A 577 -18.29 38.35 -24.64
C GLU A 577 -18.39 36.87 -25.05
N PHE A 578 -17.30 36.29 -25.57
CA PHE A 578 -17.29 34.88 -25.95
C PHE A 578 -17.38 33.98 -24.72
N ASN A 579 -16.67 34.31 -23.64
CA ASN A 579 -16.78 33.57 -22.39
C ASN A 579 -18.18 33.68 -21.77
N GLN A 580 -18.83 34.85 -21.88
CA GLN A 580 -20.21 35.04 -21.43
C GLN A 580 -21.19 34.20 -22.26
N TRP A 581 -21.06 34.16 -23.58
CA TRP A 581 -21.84 33.26 -24.45
C TRP A 581 -21.60 31.78 -24.10
N LEU A 582 -20.34 31.37 -23.87
CA LEU A 582 -20.02 30.01 -23.44
C LEU A 582 -20.68 29.64 -22.12
N ALA A 583 -20.88 30.60 -21.21
CA ALA A 583 -21.55 30.38 -19.93
C ALA A 583 -23.06 30.20 -20.06
N THR A 584 -23.69 30.72 -21.13
CA THR A 584 -25.13 30.52 -21.38
C THR A 584 -25.46 29.13 -21.92
N ILE A 585 -24.46 28.40 -22.45
CA ILE A 585 -24.67 27.08 -23.02
C ILE A 585 -24.83 26.04 -21.90
N PRO A 586 -25.98 25.33 -21.81
CA PRO A 586 -26.17 24.29 -20.81
C PRO A 586 -25.14 23.17 -20.93
N LEU A 587 -24.64 22.66 -19.81
CA LEU A 587 -23.64 21.59 -19.78
C LEU A 587 -24.08 20.33 -20.56
N ARG A 588 -25.38 19.98 -20.48
CA ARG A 588 -25.94 18.86 -21.25
C ARG A 588 -25.81 19.05 -22.77
N VAL A 589 -25.93 20.28 -23.26
CA VAL A 589 -25.78 20.60 -24.70
C VAL A 589 -24.31 20.56 -25.09
N LYS A 590 -23.40 21.06 -24.25
CA LYS A 590 -21.94 20.88 -24.49
C LYS A 590 -21.59 19.39 -24.56
N ALA A 591 -22.12 18.59 -23.64
CA ALA A 591 -21.93 17.14 -23.63
C ALA A 591 -22.45 16.47 -24.92
N LEU A 592 -23.59 16.92 -25.43
CA LEU A 592 -24.14 16.48 -26.72
C LEU A 592 -23.21 16.85 -27.89
N VAL A 593 -22.71 18.09 -27.96
CA VAL A 593 -21.75 18.51 -28.99
C VAL A 593 -20.47 17.65 -28.96
N PHE A 594 -19.98 17.30 -27.76
CA PHE A 594 -18.83 16.40 -27.60
C PHE A 594 -19.14 14.97 -28.08
N VAL A 595 -20.35 14.47 -27.83
CA VAL A 595 -20.81 13.18 -28.34
C VAL A 595 -20.87 13.20 -29.87
N VAL A 596 -21.49 14.24 -30.46
CA VAL A 596 -21.56 14.40 -31.92
C VAL A 596 -20.16 14.43 -32.51
N LYS A 597 -19.25 15.24 -31.95
CA LYS A 597 -17.86 15.30 -32.41
C LYS A 597 -17.14 13.96 -32.32
N ARG A 598 -17.40 13.17 -31.27
CA ARG A 598 -16.76 11.87 -31.06
C ARG A 598 -17.15 10.84 -32.11
N PHE A 599 -18.42 10.83 -32.51
CA PHE A 599 -18.94 9.83 -33.44
C PHE A 599 -18.94 10.31 -34.90
N TYR A 600 -18.84 11.62 -35.14
CA TYR A 600 -18.90 12.19 -36.48
C TYR A 600 -17.94 11.53 -37.46
N GLN A 601 -18.50 11.08 -38.59
CA GLN A 601 -17.74 10.63 -39.75
C GLN A 601 -17.91 11.63 -40.90
N PRO A 602 -16.86 11.94 -41.68
CA PRO A 602 -16.92 12.94 -42.75
C PRO A 602 -18.01 12.67 -43.78
N GLU A 603 -18.31 11.40 -44.07
CA GLU A 603 -19.30 10.99 -45.07
C GLU A 603 -20.72 11.43 -44.71
N TRP A 604 -20.98 11.72 -43.43
CA TRP A 604 -22.28 12.19 -42.98
C TRP A 604 -22.55 13.64 -43.40
N GLY A 605 -21.50 14.44 -43.62
CA GLY A 605 -21.64 15.86 -43.96
C GLY A 605 -22.54 16.60 -42.97
N LYS A 606 -23.67 17.14 -43.46
CA LYS A 606 -24.68 17.83 -42.64
C LYS A 606 -25.73 16.90 -42.03
N ASN A 607 -25.80 15.63 -42.44
CA ASN A 607 -26.82 14.67 -42.04
C ASN A 607 -26.45 13.88 -40.78
N TRP A 608 -25.52 14.38 -39.96
CA TRP A 608 -25.11 13.73 -38.72
C TRP A 608 -26.26 13.60 -37.70
N ARG A 609 -27.27 14.46 -37.81
CA ARG A 609 -28.43 14.49 -36.91
C ARG A 609 -29.23 13.20 -36.91
N ASP A 610 -29.39 12.57 -38.07
CA ASP A 610 -30.17 11.34 -38.25
C ASP A 610 -29.55 10.12 -37.55
N LYS A 611 -28.31 10.26 -37.08
CA LYS A 611 -27.58 9.22 -36.34
C LYS A 611 -27.94 9.21 -34.86
N PHE A 612 -28.58 10.26 -34.36
CA PHE A 612 -28.96 10.39 -32.96
C PHE A 612 -30.48 10.33 -32.81
N SER A 613 -30.95 9.69 -31.74
CA SER A 613 -32.37 9.54 -31.46
C SER A 613 -32.64 9.38 -29.97
N VAL A 614 -33.92 9.39 -29.60
CA VAL A 614 -34.44 8.94 -28.30
C VAL A 614 -35.62 8.00 -28.58
N ASP A 615 -35.93 7.12 -27.64
CA ASP A 615 -37.15 6.31 -27.75
C ASP A 615 -38.40 7.17 -27.57
N ILE A 616 -39.53 6.70 -28.11
CA ILE A 616 -40.84 7.23 -27.75
C ILE A 616 -41.42 6.31 -26.67
N ILE A 617 -41.54 6.81 -25.44
CA ILE A 617 -42.02 6.08 -24.28
C ILE A 617 -43.38 6.67 -23.90
N ASN A 618 -44.44 5.85 -23.95
CA ASN A 618 -45.81 6.29 -23.70
C ASN A 618 -46.23 7.52 -24.54
N SER A 619 -45.87 7.51 -25.83
CA SER A 619 -46.12 8.59 -26.81
C SER A 619 -45.36 9.90 -26.56
N GLU A 620 -44.44 9.94 -25.60
CA GLU A 620 -43.57 11.09 -25.34
C GLU A 620 -42.10 10.76 -25.68
N PRO A 621 -41.32 11.71 -26.20
CA PRO A 621 -39.88 11.54 -26.37
C PRO A 621 -39.20 11.23 -25.03
N GLY A 622 -38.43 10.14 -24.99
CA GLY A 622 -37.61 9.75 -23.85
C GLY A 622 -36.37 10.64 -23.70
N HIS A 623 -35.64 10.42 -22.61
CA HIS A 623 -34.48 11.24 -22.25
C HIS A 623 -33.14 10.52 -22.46
N VAL A 624 -33.13 9.25 -22.89
CA VAL A 624 -31.90 8.49 -23.11
C VAL A 624 -31.43 8.69 -24.53
N LEU A 625 -30.27 9.32 -24.69
CA LEU A 625 -29.67 9.57 -26.00
C LEU A 625 -29.15 8.28 -26.61
N LYS A 626 -29.54 8.04 -27.86
CA LYS A 626 -29.09 6.92 -28.68
C LYS A 626 -28.22 7.39 -29.83
N PHE A 627 -27.29 6.52 -30.23
CA PHE A 627 -26.52 6.62 -31.46
C PHE A 627 -26.75 5.35 -32.28
N GLU A 628 -27.22 5.49 -33.52
CA GLU A 628 -27.61 4.37 -34.40
C GLU A 628 -28.48 3.31 -33.68
N ASN A 629 -29.53 3.78 -32.99
CA ASN A 629 -30.47 2.99 -32.20
C ASN A 629 -29.89 2.24 -30.99
N ARG A 630 -28.64 2.53 -30.60
CA ARG A 630 -28.02 2.00 -29.38
C ARG A 630 -27.92 3.08 -28.31
N GLU A 631 -28.29 2.73 -27.09
CA GLU A 631 -28.13 3.64 -25.95
C GLU A 631 -26.66 4.00 -25.73
N LEU A 632 -26.40 5.29 -25.56
CA LEU A 632 -25.07 5.76 -25.19
C LEU A 632 -24.85 5.55 -23.70
N VAL A 633 -23.72 4.92 -23.38
CA VAL A 633 -23.28 4.67 -22.01
C VAL A 633 -22.22 5.70 -21.64
N GLY A 634 -22.52 6.51 -20.63
CA GLY A 634 -21.58 7.43 -19.99
C GLY A 634 -20.90 6.81 -18.78
N SER A 635 -19.81 7.42 -18.35
CA SER A 635 -19.12 7.11 -17.10
C SER A 635 -19.38 8.20 -16.08
N TYR A 636 -19.61 7.82 -14.83
CA TYR A 636 -20.02 8.71 -13.75
C TYR A 636 -19.26 8.40 -12.45
N LEU A 637 -19.05 9.43 -11.63
CA LEU A 637 -18.56 9.30 -10.26
C LEU A 637 -19.55 9.96 -9.29
N LYS A 638 -19.70 9.33 -8.13
CA LYS A 638 -20.31 9.95 -6.95
C LYS A 638 -19.31 10.96 -6.39
N VAL A 639 -19.78 12.16 -6.04
CA VAL A 639 -18.97 13.21 -5.41
C VAL A 639 -19.75 13.74 -4.19
N GLY A 640 -19.79 12.90 -3.17
CA GLY A 640 -20.56 13.06 -1.96
C GLY A 640 -22.07 12.86 -2.12
N THR A 641 -22.77 13.15 -1.03
CA THR A 641 -24.23 13.18 -0.98
C THR A 641 -24.74 14.59 -0.67
N ASP A 642 -25.94 14.90 -1.14
CA ASP A 642 -26.67 16.10 -0.74
C ASP A 642 -27.18 15.99 0.70
N LYS A 643 -27.87 17.04 1.16
CA LYS A 643 -28.43 17.13 2.52
C LYS A 643 -29.49 16.06 2.83
N ASN A 644 -30.09 15.47 1.79
CA ASN A 644 -31.11 14.43 1.90
C ASN A 644 -30.50 13.01 1.79
N GLY A 645 -29.17 12.90 1.63
CA GLY A 645 -28.47 11.64 1.43
C GLY A 645 -28.50 11.13 -0.01
N SER A 646 -28.99 11.92 -0.96
CA SER A 646 -28.99 11.55 -2.39
C SER A 646 -27.59 11.72 -2.97
N TRP A 647 -27.19 10.80 -3.85
CA TRP A 647 -25.88 10.86 -4.49
C TRP A 647 -25.75 12.07 -5.41
N VAL A 648 -24.64 12.80 -5.30
CA VAL A 648 -24.27 13.84 -6.24
C VAL A 648 -23.41 13.21 -7.34
N THR A 649 -24.08 12.71 -8.37
CA THR A 649 -23.43 11.96 -9.45
C THR A 649 -23.04 12.87 -10.60
N ASN A 650 -21.76 12.86 -10.98
CA ASN A 650 -21.21 13.69 -12.04
C ASN A 650 -20.72 12.87 -13.23
N LYS A 651 -21.08 13.30 -14.44
CA LYS A 651 -20.61 12.67 -15.69
C LYS A 651 -19.15 13.03 -15.92
N LEU A 652 -18.31 12.02 -16.14
CA LEU A 652 -16.93 12.20 -16.54
C LEU A 652 -16.81 12.65 -18.00
N ARG A 653 -15.70 13.30 -18.33
CA ARG A 653 -15.40 13.66 -19.72
C ARG A 653 -15.31 12.40 -20.59
N LEU A 654 -15.73 12.52 -21.85
CA LEU A 654 -15.72 11.39 -22.80
C LEU A 654 -14.30 10.86 -23.10
N ASP A 655 -13.28 11.71 -22.93
CA ASP A 655 -11.87 11.40 -23.12
C ASP A 655 -11.13 11.07 -21.81
N PHE A 656 -11.80 11.08 -20.66
CA PHE A 656 -11.20 10.67 -19.40
C PHE A 656 -11.04 9.14 -19.32
N MET A 657 -9.89 8.71 -18.81
CA MET A 657 -9.68 7.36 -18.28
C MET A 657 -8.97 7.47 -16.93
N PRO A 658 -9.28 6.57 -15.96
CA PRO A 658 -8.50 6.43 -14.73
C PRO A 658 -7.01 6.37 -15.03
N ALA A 659 -6.22 7.15 -14.29
CA ALA A 659 -4.77 7.05 -14.36
C ALA A 659 -4.31 5.64 -13.99
N VAL A 660 -3.31 5.13 -14.70
CA VAL A 660 -2.61 3.91 -14.30
C VAL A 660 -1.74 4.28 -13.09
N LYS A 661 -1.91 3.57 -11.97
CA LYS A 661 -1.16 3.84 -10.74
C LYS A 661 -0.22 2.70 -10.42
N VAL A 662 1.01 3.04 -10.10
CA VAL A 662 1.98 2.13 -9.47
C VAL A 662 2.06 2.54 -8.01
N GLN A 663 1.69 1.64 -7.09
CA GLN A 663 1.77 1.91 -5.66
C GLN A 663 3.24 2.00 -5.24
N MET A 664 3.60 3.13 -4.65
CA MET A 664 4.97 3.40 -4.18
C MET A 664 5.09 3.27 -2.67
N GLU A 665 4.03 3.51 -1.92
CA GLU A 665 3.99 3.51 -0.45
C GLU A 665 2.62 3.02 0.06
N ASP A 666 2.54 2.65 1.34
CA ASP A 666 1.26 2.32 1.99
C ASP A 666 1.23 2.70 3.48
N ASP A 667 2.20 2.25 4.29
CA ASP A 667 2.15 2.44 5.74
C ASP A 667 3.50 2.67 6.45
N ILE A 668 4.58 2.05 5.99
CA ILE A 668 5.94 2.27 6.49
C ILE A 668 6.82 2.67 5.31
N SER A 669 7.18 3.95 5.26
CA SER A 669 8.04 4.52 4.21
C SER A 669 9.37 4.97 4.81
N ALA A 670 10.47 4.64 4.14
CA ALA A 670 11.77 5.26 4.36
C ALA A 670 11.98 6.32 3.28
N SER A 671 12.45 7.50 3.65
CA SER A 671 12.71 8.57 2.69
C SER A 671 13.99 9.33 2.99
N ILE A 672 14.51 10.01 1.97
CA ILE A 672 15.71 10.86 2.04
C ILE A 672 15.49 12.10 1.17
N VAL A 673 16.01 13.25 1.64
CA VAL A 673 16.06 14.48 0.85
C VAL A 673 17.49 14.74 0.40
N VAL A 674 17.65 14.94 -0.90
CA VAL A 674 18.96 15.13 -1.54
C VAL A 674 18.93 16.34 -2.49
N PRO A 675 20.05 17.06 -2.67
CA PRO A 675 20.14 18.14 -3.64
C PRO A 675 19.89 17.61 -5.06
N SER A 676 19.00 18.23 -5.83
CA SER A 676 18.64 17.73 -7.17
C SER A 676 19.81 17.72 -8.15
N ARG A 677 20.81 18.59 -7.95
CA ARG A 677 22.03 18.66 -8.78
C ARG A 677 22.95 17.43 -8.63
N GLU A 678 22.79 16.65 -7.57
CA GLU A 678 23.63 15.47 -7.28
C GLU A 678 22.94 14.18 -7.73
N VAL A 679 21.74 14.27 -8.30
CA VAL A 679 20.94 13.13 -8.73
C VAL A 679 20.81 13.09 -10.24
N GLN A 680 21.13 11.94 -10.82
CA GLN A 680 21.04 11.71 -12.26
C GLN A 680 19.66 11.17 -12.64
N GLY A 681 19.33 11.24 -13.93
CA GLY A 681 18.11 10.62 -14.47
C GLY A 681 16.79 11.27 -14.03
N LEU A 682 16.84 12.50 -13.49
CA LEU A 682 15.65 13.28 -13.17
C LEU A 682 14.91 13.75 -14.42
N SER A 683 13.62 14.03 -14.25
CA SER A 683 12.83 14.72 -15.27
C SER A 683 13.39 16.13 -15.50
N GLU A 684 13.48 16.56 -16.75
CA GLU A 684 13.83 17.95 -17.09
C GLU A 684 12.80 18.96 -16.53
N THR A 685 11.59 18.50 -16.22
CA THR A 685 10.55 19.31 -15.58
C THR A 685 10.78 19.54 -14.08
N ASN A 686 11.72 18.80 -13.47
CA ASN A 686 12.07 18.99 -12.07
C ASN A 686 12.86 20.30 -11.91
N THR A 687 12.23 21.28 -11.27
CA THR A 687 12.82 22.60 -11.01
C THR A 687 13.12 22.83 -9.52
N TYR A 688 12.85 21.83 -8.67
CA TYR A 688 13.09 21.92 -7.24
C TYR A 688 14.60 21.86 -6.91
N PRO A 689 15.08 22.61 -5.91
CA PRO A 689 16.50 22.62 -5.52
C PRO A 689 16.94 21.33 -4.82
N SER A 690 16.04 20.71 -4.06
CA SER A 690 16.19 19.37 -3.50
C SER A 690 14.97 18.52 -3.85
N ILE A 691 15.14 17.21 -3.79
CA ILE A 691 14.07 16.24 -4.06
C ILE A 691 13.99 15.22 -2.94
N LYS A 692 12.80 14.66 -2.76
CA LYS A 692 12.54 13.55 -1.85
C LYS A 692 12.45 12.24 -2.62
N ILE A 693 13.26 11.26 -2.22
CA ILE A 693 13.21 9.88 -2.70
C ILE A 693 12.62 9.01 -1.60
N VAL A 694 11.77 8.05 -1.97
CA VAL A 694 11.03 7.21 -1.01
C VAL A 694 11.11 5.74 -1.43
N GLU A 695 11.27 4.85 -0.45
CA GLU A 695 11.16 3.40 -0.59
C GLU A 695 10.17 2.86 0.45
N ASN A 696 9.26 1.97 0.03
CA ASN A 696 8.39 1.24 0.94
C ASN A 696 9.19 0.15 1.67
N CYS A 697 9.08 0.10 2.99
CA CYS A 697 9.79 -0.89 3.80
C CYS A 697 9.12 -2.28 3.78
N GLU A 698 7.93 -2.41 3.20
CA GLU A 698 7.07 -3.59 3.28
C GLU A 698 6.95 -4.33 1.94
N ASN A 699 7.03 -5.67 1.99
CA ASN A 699 6.76 -6.56 0.85
C ASN A 699 5.31 -7.07 0.83
N ARG A 700 4.61 -6.96 1.95
CA ARG A 700 3.19 -7.32 2.10
C ARG A 700 2.46 -6.33 2.99
N PHE A 701 1.27 -5.90 2.60
CA PHE A 701 0.49 -4.90 3.32
C PHE A 701 -0.55 -5.53 4.22
N PHE A 702 -0.59 -5.12 5.49
CA PHE A 702 -1.56 -5.62 6.47
C PHE A 702 -2.92 -4.93 6.34
N GLN A 703 -3.61 -5.25 5.25
CA GLN A 703 -4.86 -4.63 4.84
C GLN A 703 -6.00 -4.92 5.80
N ARG A 704 -6.91 -3.94 5.94
CA ARG A 704 -8.20 -4.09 6.62
C ARG A 704 -9.32 -3.91 5.60
N PRO A 705 -9.86 -5.00 5.01
CA PRO A 705 -10.86 -4.91 3.97
C PRO A 705 -12.25 -4.66 4.57
N ASP A 706 -12.52 -3.43 5.00
CA ASP A 706 -13.77 -3.02 5.64
C ASP A 706 -14.99 -3.31 4.74
N ASP A 707 -14.87 -3.09 3.43
CA ASP A 707 -15.96 -3.23 2.46
C ASP A 707 -16.18 -4.68 1.98
N ALA A 708 -15.22 -5.59 2.21
CA ALA A 708 -15.31 -6.97 1.73
C ALA A 708 -16.37 -7.81 2.46
N ILE A 709 -16.92 -7.31 3.57
CA ILE A 709 -18.10 -7.89 4.21
C ILE A 709 -19.33 -7.83 3.28
N HIS A 710 -19.37 -6.84 2.38
CA HIS A 710 -20.38 -6.71 1.34
C HIS A 710 -19.92 -7.46 0.08
N ARG A 711 -20.57 -8.61 -0.17
CA ARG A 711 -20.23 -9.54 -1.26
C ARG A 711 -20.14 -8.82 -2.60
N GLY A 712 -19.00 -8.99 -3.28
CA GLY A 712 -18.75 -8.43 -4.62
C GLY A 712 -18.38 -6.95 -4.66
N LEU A 713 -18.40 -6.25 -3.51
CA LEU A 713 -18.07 -4.83 -3.45
C LEU A 713 -16.55 -4.60 -3.57
N ASP A 714 -15.76 -5.22 -2.68
CA ASP A 714 -14.30 -5.14 -2.70
C ASP A 714 -13.71 -6.28 -3.53
N LYS A 715 -13.60 -6.04 -4.84
CA LYS A 715 -13.12 -7.05 -5.80
C LYS A 715 -11.65 -7.43 -5.57
N GLN A 716 -10.83 -6.46 -5.14
CA GLN A 716 -9.41 -6.72 -4.88
C GLN A 716 -9.26 -7.62 -3.65
N ALA A 717 -9.92 -7.28 -2.54
CA ALA A 717 -9.86 -8.10 -1.33
C ALA A 717 -10.42 -9.50 -1.57
N GLU A 718 -11.50 -9.66 -2.34
CA GLU A 718 -12.02 -11.00 -2.67
C GLU A 718 -11.07 -11.80 -3.56
N ALA A 719 -10.37 -11.17 -4.50
CA ALA A 719 -9.35 -11.82 -5.32
C ALA A 719 -8.13 -12.24 -4.48
N ASP A 720 -7.65 -11.36 -3.60
CA ASP A 720 -6.53 -11.63 -2.71
C ASP A 720 -6.89 -12.76 -1.72
N LEU A 721 -8.03 -12.66 -1.02
CA LEU A 721 -8.50 -13.66 -0.05
C LEU A 721 -8.87 -15.01 -0.69
N ALA A 722 -9.12 -15.05 -1.99
CA ALA A 722 -9.31 -16.30 -2.74
C ALA A 722 -7.99 -16.96 -3.18
N SER A 723 -6.88 -16.20 -3.15
CA SER A 723 -5.55 -16.68 -3.52
C SER A 723 -4.95 -17.60 -2.44
N ARG A 724 -3.88 -18.31 -2.80
CA ARG A 724 -3.17 -19.23 -1.87
C ARG A 724 -1.97 -18.54 -1.23
N GLY A 725 -1.51 -19.10 -0.10
CA GLY A 725 -0.32 -18.62 0.60
C GLY A 725 -0.53 -17.37 1.45
N ASN A 726 -1.79 -17.00 1.72
CA ASN A 726 -2.13 -15.84 2.52
C ASN A 726 -1.81 -16.05 4.01
N PHE A 727 -1.41 -14.96 4.67
CA PHE A 727 -1.52 -14.82 6.11
C PHE A 727 -2.81 -14.06 6.41
N ILE A 728 -3.73 -14.66 7.18
CA ILE A 728 -5.07 -14.14 7.45
C ILE A 728 -5.27 -14.03 8.95
N CYS A 729 -5.99 -13.00 9.40
CA CYS A 729 -6.30 -12.77 10.80
C CYS A 729 -7.72 -12.22 10.97
N ASN A 730 -8.41 -12.66 12.02
CA ASN A 730 -9.77 -12.26 12.40
C ASN A 730 -10.85 -12.58 11.35
N PHE A 731 -10.82 -13.80 10.82
CA PHE A 731 -11.91 -14.41 10.05
C PHE A 731 -12.42 -15.66 10.75
N GLU A 732 -13.67 -16.04 10.47
CA GLU A 732 -14.22 -17.32 10.92
C GLU A 732 -13.56 -18.50 10.17
N PRO A 733 -13.13 -19.56 10.87
CA PRO A 733 -12.70 -20.81 10.24
C PRO A 733 -13.94 -21.59 9.77
N LEU A 734 -14.26 -21.49 8.48
CA LEU A 734 -15.44 -22.14 7.90
C LEU A 734 -15.14 -23.57 7.48
N ASN A 735 -16.11 -24.46 7.67
CA ASN A 735 -16.01 -25.89 7.31
C ASN A 735 -16.82 -26.23 6.06
N LYS A 736 -16.97 -27.53 5.76
CA LYS A 736 -17.62 -27.99 4.52
C LYS A 736 -19.10 -27.64 4.52
N GLU A 737 -19.76 -27.80 5.66
CA GLU A 737 -21.18 -27.51 5.84
C GLU A 737 -21.46 -26.02 5.57
N ASN A 738 -20.58 -25.12 6.06
CA ASN A 738 -20.67 -23.70 5.74
C ASN A 738 -20.51 -23.43 4.23
N ALA A 739 -19.58 -24.11 3.56
CA ALA A 739 -19.42 -23.93 2.11
C ALA A 739 -20.64 -24.40 1.32
N VAL A 740 -21.26 -25.52 1.72
CA VAL A 740 -22.51 -26.01 1.13
C VAL A 740 -23.64 -25.00 1.33
N ASP A 741 -23.84 -24.51 2.56
CA ASP A 741 -24.86 -23.48 2.84
C ASP A 741 -24.64 -22.20 2.01
N LEU A 742 -23.40 -21.72 1.93
CA LEU A 742 -23.07 -20.55 1.10
C LEU A 742 -23.31 -20.80 -0.38
N TYR A 743 -23.05 -22.00 -0.87
CA TYR A 743 -23.26 -22.37 -2.28
C TYR A 743 -24.75 -22.52 -2.61
N GLU A 744 -25.53 -23.17 -1.75
CA GLU A 744 -26.97 -23.41 -1.93
C GLU A 744 -27.80 -22.12 -1.81
N LYS A 745 -27.35 -21.14 -1.03
CA LYS A 745 -27.87 -19.76 -1.00
C LYS A 745 -27.51 -19.00 -2.28
N THR A 746 -28.06 -19.48 -3.40
CA THR A 746 -27.68 -19.16 -4.78
C THR A 746 -27.60 -17.65 -5.04
N ALA A 747 -28.62 -16.87 -4.68
CA ALA A 747 -28.61 -15.41 -4.87
C ALA A 747 -27.42 -14.75 -4.14
N GLY A 748 -27.14 -15.19 -2.91
CA GLY A 748 -26.00 -14.72 -2.12
C GLY A 748 -24.65 -15.19 -2.66
N TYR A 749 -24.58 -16.41 -3.20
CA TYR A 749 -23.39 -16.94 -3.86
C TYR A 749 -23.01 -16.14 -5.10
N TYR A 750 -23.99 -15.80 -5.95
CA TYR A 750 -23.76 -15.01 -7.17
C TYR A 750 -23.44 -13.53 -6.92
N ALA A 751 -23.62 -13.05 -5.68
CA ALA A 751 -23.15 -11.71 -5.27
C ALA A 751 -21.62 -11.65 -5.07
N TYR A 752 -20.95 -12.78 -4.79
CA TYR A 752 -19.49 -12.81 -4.73
C TYR A 752 -18.85 -12.69 -6.12
N THR A 753 -17.63 -12.15 -6.16
CA THR A 753 -16.77 -12.20 -7.34
C THR A 753 -16.45 -13.63 -7.76
N GLU A 754 -16.06 -13.82 -9.02
CA GLU A 754 -15.69 -15.14 -9.54
C GLU A 754 -14.58 -15.86 -8.75
N PRO A 755 -13.48 -15.20 -8.31
CA PRO A 755 -12.46 -15.84 -7.50
C PRO A 755 -13.01 -16.46 -6.21
N MET A 756 -13.79 -15.70 -5.43
CA MET A 756 -14.35 -16.18 -4.17
C MET A 756 -15.40 -17.30 -4.41
N ARG A 757 -16.22 -17.16 -5.45
CA ARG A 757 -17.16 -18.22 -5.87
C ARG A 757 -16.46 -19.53 -6.19
N LYS A 758 -15.32 -19.50 -6.90
CA LYS A 758 -14.52 -20.69 -7.22
C LYS A 758 -14.03 -21.40 -5.95
N VAL A 759 -13.58 -20.65 -4.94
CA VAL A 759 -13.15 -21.21 -3.65
C VAL A 759 -14.32 -21.89 -2.94
N ILE A 760 -15.44 -21.17 -2.75
CA ILE A 760 -16.65 -21.69 -2.07
C ILE A 760 -17.15 -22.97 -2.76
N LYS A 761 -17.34 -22.93 -4.08
CA LYS A 761 -17.83 -24.08 -4.86
C LYS A 761 -16.89 -25.26 -4.77
N LYS A 762 -15.58 -25.05 -4.91
CA LYS A 762 -14.59 -26.12 -4.81
C LYS A 762 -14.61 -26.77 -3.43
N PHE A 763 -14.74 -25.97 -2.37
CA PHE A 763 -14.79 -26.47 -1.01
C PHE A 763 -16.09 -27.22 -0.70
N ALA A 764 -17.24 -26.70 -1.14
CA ALA A 764 -18.53 -27.40 -1.01
C ALA A 764 -18.48 -28.79 -1.66
N GLN A 765 -17.85 -28.92 -2.83
CA GLN A 765 -17.76 -30.17 -3.58
C GLN A 765 -16.67 -31.14 -3.07
N LYS A 766 -15.50 -30.63 -2.67
CA LYS A 766 -14.29 -31.44 -2.44
C LYS A 766 -13.69 -31.28 -1.04
N GLY A 767 -14.23 -30.39 -0.20
CA GLY A 767 -13.79 -30.23 1.18
C GLY A 767 -13.94 -31.52 1.95
N LYS A 768 -12.97 -31.80 2.81
CA LYS A 768 -12.98 -32.93 3.73
C LYS A 768 -13.26 -32.45 5.16
N GLU A 769 -13.68 -33.39 6.01
CA GLU A 769 -13.79 -33.15 7.44
C GLU A 769 -12.43 -32.71 8.02
N GLY A 770 -12.44 -31.76 8.96
CA GLY A 770 -11.23 -31.18 9.56
C GLY A 770 -10.42 -30.25 8.64
N GLU A 771 -10.92 -29.91 7.45
CA GLU A 771 -10.36 -28.85 6.62
C GLU A 771 -11.12 -27.53 6.80
N TYR A 772 -10.40 -26.42 6.65
CA TYR A 772 -10.97 -25.08 6.79
C TYR A 772 -10.79 -24.22 5.53
N PHE A 773 -11.67 -23.25 5.37
CA PHE A 773 -11.54 -22.14 4.43
C PHE A 773 -12.07 -20.84 5.06
N ILE A 774 -11.83 -19.71 4.43
CA ILE A 774 -12.44 -18.43 4.83
C ILE A 774 -13.29 -17.85 3.70
N SER A 775 -14.17 -16.91 4.06
CA SER A 775 -14.95 -16.10 3.12
C SER A 775 -14.80 -14.63 3.48
N SER A 776 -14.78 -13.75 2.46
CA SER A 776 -14.73 -12.30 2.65
C SER A 776 -15.86 -11.75 3.52
N SER A 777 -17.03 -12.40 3.51
CA SER A 777 -18.20 -11.93 4.27
C SER A 777 -18.35 -12.52 5.67
N HIS A 778 -17.34 -13.24 6.19
CA HIS A 778 -17.40 -13.88 7.51
C HIS A 778 -16.19 -13.50 8.37
N PRO A 779 -16.13 -12.24 8.85
CA PRO A 779 -15.17 -11.84 9.88
C PRO A 779 -15.37 -12.66 11.16
N ARG A 780 -14.31 -12.83 11.95
CA ARG A 780 -14.35 -13.48 13.26
C ARG A 780 -15.42 -12.85 14.15
N ILE A 781 -16.17 -13.67 14.87
CA ILE A 781 -17.10 -13.25 15.92
C ILE A 781 -16.33 -13.02 17.22
N VAL A 782 -16.47 -11.82 17.78
CA VAL A 782 -15.90 -11.40 19.06
C VAL A 782 -17.05 -10.82 19.89
N ASP A 783 -17.27 -11.34 21.09
CA ASP A 783 -18.39 -10.95 21.97
C ASP A 783 -19.77 -10.99 21.27
N GLY A 784 -19.98 -12.02 20.43
CA GLY A 784 -21.23 -12.24 19.72
C GLY A 784 -21.47 -11.38 18.48
N VAL A 785 -20.51 -10.52 18.10
CA VAL A 785 -20.61 -9.68 16.88
C VAL A 785 -19.40 -9.85 15.96
N PRO A 786 -19.55 -9.70 14.63
CA PRO A 786 -18.41 -9.68 13.71
C PRO A 786 -17.43 -8.58 14.07
N THR A 787 -16.14 -8.91 14.11
CA THR A 787 -15.08 -7.92 14.29
C THR A 787 -15.13 -6.85 13.19
N LYS A 788 -14.66 -5.66 13.52
CA LYS A 788 -14.41 -4.56 12.57
C LYS A 788 -12.93 -4.45 12.19
N ASN A 789 -12.15 -5.49 12.46
CA ASN A 789 -10.71 -5.53 12.26
C ASN A 789 -10.25 -6.85 11.63
N GLN A 790 -11.00 -7.33 10.63
CA GLN A 790 -10.57 -8.38 9.72
C GLN A 790 -9.30 -7.97 8.99
N ARG A 791 -8.33 -8.88 8.83
CA ARG A 791 -7.01 -8.55 8.28
C ARG A 791 -6.45 -9.66 7.40
N TYR A 792 -5.64 -9.25 6.43
CA TYR A 792 -4.78 -10.17 5.68
C TYR A 792 -3.50 -9.45 5.23
N LEU A 793 -2.46 -10.22 4.92
CA LEU A 793 -1.25 -9.71 4.27
C LEU A 793 -1.40 -9.77 2.74
N GLN A 794 -1.74 -8.63 2.13
CA GLN A 794 -1.77 -8.46 0.68
C GLN A 794 -0.33 -8.48 0.15
N LEU A 795 -0.02 -9.34 -0.82
CA LEU A 795 1.26 -9.26 -1.53
C LEU A 795 1.33 -7.95 -2.32
N ARG A 796 2.47 -7.25 -2.25
CA ARG A 796 2.66 -6.00 -2.99
C ARG A 796 2.27 -6.20 -4.47
N PRO A 797 1.40 -5.35 -5.06
CA PRO A 797 0.84 -5.62 -6.38
C PRO A 797 1.87 -5.82 -7.50
N ASP A 798 3.02 -5.15 -7.44
CA ASP A 798 4.12 -5.29 -8.40
C ASP A 798 4.87 -6.64 -8.29
N HIS A 799 4.71 -7.37 -7.18
CA HIS A 799 5.17 -8.76 -7.06
C HIS A 799 4.18 -9.77 -7.65
N VAL A 800 2.90 -9.39 -7.78
CA VAL A 800 1.86 -10.21 -8.42
C VAL A 800 1.93 -10.03 -9.94
N ASP A 801 1.91 -8.78 -10.40
CA ASP A 801 2.05 -8.40 -11.80
C ASP A 801 2.95 -7.16 -11.93
N GLY A 802 4.21 -7.40 -12.34
CA GLY A 802 5.20 -6.34 -12.53
C GLY A 802 5.02 -5.49 -13.78
N THR A 803 4.08 -5.85 -14.68
CA THR A 803 3.95 -5.23 -16.01
C THR A 803 3.71 -3.72 -15.91
N SER A 804 2.85 -3.28 -14.99
CA SER A 804 2.52 -1.85 -14.84
C SER A 804 3.71 -1.03 -14.34
N LYS A 805 4.50 -1.58 -13.40
CA LYS A 805 5.73 -0.94 -12.90
C LYS A 805 6.79 -0.86 -14.00
N TYR A 806 7.03 -1.99 -14.68
CA TYR A 806 7.97 -2.08 -15.79
C TYR A 806 7.63 -1.09 -16.91
N LEU A 807 6.38 -1.05 -17.34
CA LEU A 807 5.91 -0.08 -18.34
C LEU A 807 6.08 1.37 -17.87
N GLY A 808 5.84 1.64 -16.59
CA GLY A 808 6.12 2.95 -15.99
C GLY A 808 7.57 3.37 -16.22
N GLU A 809 8.51 2.50 -15.84
CA GLU A 809 9.95 2.72 -16.01
C GLU A 809 10.37 2.85 -17.48
N VAL A 810 9.95 1.93 -18.35
CA VAL A 810 10.20 1.99 -19.81
C VAL A 810 9.69 3.30 -20.40
N GLY A 811 8.47 3.72 -20.02
CA GLY A 811 7.88 4.98 -20.48
C GLY A 811 8.73 6.19 -20.09
N MET A 812 9.10 6.30 -18.81
CA MET A 812 9.94 7.41 -18.32
C MET A 812 11.33 7.41 -18.96
N ARG A 813 11.95 6.23 -19.12
CA ARG A 813 13.26 6.10 -19.80
C ARG A 813 13.20 6.58 -21.25
N LEU A 814 12.19 6.16 -22.01
CA LEU A 814 12.00 6.60 -23.40
C LEU A 814 11.75 8.11 -23.49
N PHE A 815 10.90 8.63 -22.61
CA PHE A 815 10.57 10.06 -22.57
C PHE A 815 11.77 10.95 -22.21
N ARG A 816 12.57 10.50 -21.24
CA ARG A 816 13.77 11.21 -20.78
C ARG A 816 15.03 10.85 -21.57
N LYS A 817 14.94 9.89 -22.52
CA LYS A 817 16.06 9.30 -23.28
C LYS A 817 17.20 8.76 -22.39
N ILE A 818 16.84 8.08 -21.30
CA ILE A 818 17.80 7.51 -20.33
C ILE A 818 18.09 6.05 -20.70
N PRO A 819 19.32 5.69 -21.10
CA PRO A 819 19.70 4.32 -21.45
C PRO A 819 19.46 3.30 -20.34
N ALA A 820 19.22 2.04 -20.73
CA ALA A 820 19.14 0.90 -19.83
C ALA A 820 20.42 0.79 -19.01
N GLY A 821 20.28 0.44 -17.74
CA GLY A 821 21.40 0.40 -16.79
C GLY A 821 21.85 1.78 -16.26
N SER A 822 21.37 2.90 -16.82
CA SER A 822 21.59 4.23 -16.20
C SER A 822 20.53 4.52 -15.12
N PRO A 823 20.87 5.35 -14.11
CA PRO A 823 19.94 5.74 -13.06
C PRO A 823 18.64 6.33 -13.59
N LEU A 824 17.51 5.89 -13.01
CA LEU A 824 16.20 6.48 -13.25
C LEU A 824 15.60 6.92 -11.91
N SER A 825 15.73 8.21 -11.58
CA SER A 825 15.21 8.75 -10.33
C SER A 825 13.76 9.18 -10.46
N VAL A 826 12.93 8.73 -9.51
CA VAL A 826 11.50 9.05 -9.43
C VAL A 826 11.24 9.76 -8.11
N PRO A 827 11.41 11.09 -8.05
CA PRO A 827 11.18 11.85 -6.83
C PRO A 827 9.69 12.08 -6.59
N VAL A 828 9.35 12.42 -5.34
CA VAL A 828 8.02 12.95 -5.00
C VAL A 828 7.76 14.22 -5.82
N ASN A 829 6.56 14.34 -6.39
CA ASN A 829 6.15 15.51 -7.16
C ASN A 829 5.08 16.34 -6.44
N ALA A 830 4.20 15.69 -5.68
CA ALA A 830 3.09 16.34 -5.00
C ALA A 830 2.86 15.73 -3.61
N ILE A 831 2.67 16.59 -2.60
CA ILE A 831 2.34 16.18 -1.24
C ILE A 831 0.87 16.50 -0.96
N LEU A 832 0.08 15.45 -0.71
CA LEU A 832 -1.37 15.49 -0.59
C LEU A 832 -1.80 14.78 0.70
N ALA A 833 -1.60 15.41 1.85
CA ALA A 833 -2.05 14.87 3.15
C ALA A 833 -3.58 14.74 3.20
N GLY A 834 -4.09 13.96 4.15
CA GLY A 834 -5.52 13.71 4.32
C GLY A 834 -6.04 14.05 5.72
N ARG A 835 -7.20 14.70 5.77
CA ARG A 835 -7.93 15.00 7.02
C ARG A 835 -9.21 14.19 7.10
N ARG A 836 -9.46 13.56 8.25
CA ARG A 836 -10.78 12.99 8.56
C ARG A 836 -11.65 14.05 9.20
N ASN A 837 -12.62 14.54 8.45
CA ASN A 837 -13.60 15.49 8.93
C ASN A 837 -14.83 14.79 9.50
N ASN A 838 -15.49 15.44 10.45
CA ASN A 838 -16.74 14.96 11.04
C ASN A 838 -17.68 16.11 11.45
N PRO A 839 -19.01 15.89 11.39
CA PRO A 839 -19.98 16.75 12.03
C PRO A 839 -19.92 16.58 13.56
N ALA A 840 -20.67 17.40 14.29
CA ALA A 840 -20.82 17.23 15.73
C ALA A 840 -21.59 15.94 16.06
N ASP A 841 -21.15 15.21 17.09
CA ASP A 841 -21.93 14.15 17.73
C ASP A 841 -21.97 14.44 19.23
N HIS A 842 -23.04 15.10 19.65
CA HIS A 842 -23.22 15.51 21.04
C HIS A 842 -23.36 14.33 22.00
N LYS A 843 -23.86 13.17 21.54
CA LYS A 843 -24.00 11.98 22.40
C LYS A 843 -22.64 11.35 22.69
N ALA A 844 -21.77 11.33 21.68
CA ALA A 844 -20.40 10.84 21.82
C ALA A 844 -19.41 11.90 22.34
N GLY A 845 -19.87 13.12 22.64
CA GLY A 845 -19.02 14.25 23.07
C GLY A 845 -18.09 14.77 21.98
N ILE A 846 -18.36 14.49 20.71
CA ILE A 846 -17.50 14.83 19.57
C ILE A 846 -17.90 16.22 19.04
N ARG A 847 -16.92 17.13 19.00
CA ARG A 847 -17.04 18.47 18.41
C ARG A 847 -16.92 18.41 16.87
N PRO A 848 -17.50 19.36 16.13
CA PRO A 848 -17.35 19.39 14.68
C PRO A 848 -15.90 19.68 14.29
N LEU A 849 -15.37 18.91 13.35
CA LEU A 849 -14.07 19.11 12.70
C LEU A 849 -14.29 19.01 11.19
N ALA A 850 -14.90 20.03 10.59
CA ALA A 850 -15.26 20.00 9.18
C ALA A 850 -15.11 21.37 8.51
N VAL A 851 -13.99 22.05 8.80
CA VAL A 851 -13.68 23.40 8.32
C VAL A 851 -12.93 23.43 6.97
N TYR A 852 -12.59 22.26 6.43
CA TYR A 852 -11.88 22.14 5.16
C TYR A 852 -12.89 22.05 4.01
N GLY A 853 -12.64 22.77 2.92
CA GLY A 853 -13.16 22.45 1.60
C GLY A 853 -12.56 21.16 1.04
N PRO A 854 -12.82 20.81 -0.23
CA PRO A 854 -12.34 19.55 -0.79
C PRO A 854 -10.81 19.38 -0.72
N ILE A 855 -10.07 20.43 -1.05
CA ILE A 855 -8.60 20.49 -1.01
C ILE A 855 -8.19 21.86 -0.53
N HIS A 856 -7.31 21.92 0.47
CA HIS A 856 -6.66 23.15 0.93
C HIS A 856 -5.18 23.15 0.57
N PHE A 857 -4.67 24.30 0.14
CA PHE A 857 -3.25 24.61 0.22
C PHE A 857 -2.97 25.26 1.58
N GLN A 858 -1.88 24.85 2.24
CA GLN A 858 -1.44 25.42 3.50
C GLN A 858 0.00 25.89 3.35
N GLU A 859 0.29 27.13 3.75
CA GLU A 859 1.66 27.58 3.92
C GLU A 859 2.32 26.79 5.07
N LEU A 860 3.65 26.78 5.08
CA LEU A 860 4.42 25.89 5.94
C LEU A 860 4.08 26.02 7.44
N PRO A 861 3.86 27.22 8.02
CA PRO A 861 3.46 27.35 9.42
C PRO A 861 2.13 26.65 9.73
N GLU A 862 1.09 26.91 8.94
CA GLU A 862 -0.24 26.31 9.10
C GLU A 862 -0.22 24.81 8.84
N LEU A 863 0.58 24.36 7.88
CA LEU A 863 0.79 22.93 7.61
C LEU A 863 1.44 22.23 8.81
N PHE A 864 2.43 22.85 9.44
CA PHE A 864 3.08 22.26 10.61
C PHE A 864 2.22 22.32 11.87
N MET A 865 1.35 23.32 12.03
CA MET A 865 0.29 23.25 13.05
C MET A 865 -0.59 22.03 12.85
N ASP A 866 -0.96 21.71 11.60
CA ASP A 866 -1.73 20.52 11.28
C ASP A 866 -0.95 19.23 11.58
N PHE A 867 0.27 19.12 11.07
CA PHE A 867 1.12 17.93 11.22
C PHE A 867 1.50 17.63 12.67
N ILE A 868 1.81 18.65 13.47
CA ILE A 868 2.10 18.50 14.91
C ILE A 868 0.86 17.96 15.64
N CYS A 869 -0.32 18.50 15.34
CA CYS A 869 -1.53 18.16 16.06
C CYS A 869 -2.19 16.87 15.57
N SER A 870 -2.16 16.57 14.27
CA SER A 870 -2.79 15.41 13.62
C SER A 870 -4.17 15.09 14.20
N LEU A 871 -5.08 16.07 14.07
CA LEU A 871 -6.37 16.08 14.78
C LEU A 871 -7.37 15.06 14.23
N THR A 872 -8.18 14.50 15.13
CA THR A 872 -9.28 13.60 14.79
C THR A 872 -10.45 13.77 15.78
N GLY A 873 -11.68 13.58 15.30
CA GLY A 873 -12.86 13.59 16.18
C GLY A 873 -12.97 12.35 17.08
N LYS A 874 -12.16 11.31 16.85
CA LYS A 874 -12.09 10.14 17.72
C LYS A 874 -11.34 10.48 19.01
N SER A 875 -11.83 9.99 20.14
CA SER A 875 -11.19 10.12 21.46
C SER A 875 -10.88 11.59 21.82
N PRO A 876 -11.91 12.46 21.93
CA PRO A 876 -11.72 13.87 22.26
C PRO A 876 -11.03 14.05 23.62
N SER A 877 -10.24 15.11 23.73
CA SER A 877 -9.64 15.55 25.00
C SER A 877 -10.63 16.38 25.82
N THR A 878 -10.25 16.73 27.05
CA THR A 878 -11.08 17.60 27.92
C THR A 878 -11.32 18.98 27.31
N THR A 879 -10.40 19.48 26.48
CA THR A 879 -10.45 20.83 25.91
C THR A 879 -10.79 20.86 24.42
N GLY A 880 -10.71 19.75 23.69
CA GLY A 880 -10.96 19.73 22.25
C GLY A 880 -10.97 18.35 21.59
N ALA A 881 -10.40 18.28 20.39
CA ALA A 881 -10.32 17.06 19.60
C ALA A 881 -9.33 16.03 20.17
N GLY A 882 -9.37 14.81 19.63
CA GLY A 882 -8.30 13.84 19.80
C GLY A 882 -7.12 14.16 18.87
N SER A 883 -5.96 13.59 19.19
CA SER A 883 -4.72 13.76 18.43
C SER A 883 -4.07 12.40 18.22
N GLU A 884 -3.60 12.14 17.00
CA GLU A 884 -2.70 10.99 16.71
C GLU A 884 -1.21 11.36 16.94
N GLY A 885 -0.96 12.55 17.49
CA GLY A 885 0.35 13.16 17.73
C GLY A 885 1.09 13.52 16.45
N ALA A 886 2.29 14.10 16.63
CA ALA A 886 3.09 14.61 15.52
C ALA A 886 3.23 13.59 14.38
N LEU A 887 2.92 14.03 13.16
CA LEU A 887 3.01 13.25 11.92
C LEU A 887 2.19 11.95 11.92
N THR A 888 1.18 11.83 12.80
CA THR A 888 0.43 10.59 13.10
C THR A 888 1.29 9.45 13.68
N LYS A 889 2.46 9.80 14.23
CA LYS A 889 3.47 8.85 14.68
C LYS A 889 3.58 8.69 16.19
N ALA A 890 2.76 9.35 17.01
CA ALA A 890 2.89 9.21 18.47
C ALA A 890 2.86 7.75 18.96
N PRO A 891 2.00 6.84 18.46
CA PRO A 891 2.02 5.43 18.85
C PRO A 891 3.26 4.64 18.34
N PHE A 892 4.08 5.25 17.49
CA PHE A 892 5.18 4.63 16.74
C PHE A 892 6.50 5.42 16.83
N ASN A 893 6.61 6.34 17.78
CA ASN A 893 7.84 7.09 18.02
C ASN A 893 8.25 6.99 19.49
N ALA A 894 9.39 6.35 19.74
CA ALA A 894 9.99 6.17 21.07
C ALA A 894 10.85 7.37 21.51
N LEU A 895 11.04 8.34 20.62
CA LEU A 895 11.81 9.56 20.80
C LEU A 895 10.89 10.77 20.94
N THR A 896 11.46 11.88 21.41
CA THR A 896 10.76 13.17 21.37
C THR A 896 10.47 13.54 19.93
N ALA A 897 9.22 13.91 19.64
CA ALA A 897 8.76 14.19 18.28
C ALA A 897 9.50 15.35 17.58
N THR A 898 10.20 16.20 18.33
CA THR A 898 10.93 17.36 17.79
C THR A 898 11.94 16.96 16.71
N THR A 899 12.64 15.83 16.83
CA THR A 899 13.62 15.40 15.82
C THR A 899 12.93 15.06 14.50
N ASP A 900 11.86 14.28 14.53
CA ASP A 900 10.99 13.97 13.39
C ASP A 900 10.45 15.26 12.75
N LEU A 901 9.93 16.18 13.57
CA LEU A 901 9.37 17.45 13.10
C LEU A 901 10.41 18.36 12.45
N ASN A 902 11.63 18.41 12.99
CA ASN A 902 12.71 19.21 12.42
C ASN A 902 13.15 18.63 11.07
N ASN A 903 13.30 17.32 10.96
CA ASN A 903 13.64 16.66 9.68
C ASN A 903 12.55 16.90 8.64
N ALA A 904 11.28 16.70 9.00
CA ALA A 904 10.16 16.99 8.12
C ALA A 904 10.13 18.48 7.72
N LEU A 905 10.37 19.40 8.64
CA LEU A 905 10.35 20.84 8.34
C LEU A 905 11.45 21.20 7.33
N LEU A 906 12.67 20.71 7.55
CA LEU A 906 13.79 20.89 6.64
C LEU A 906 13.50 20.26 5.27
N SER A 907 12.85 19.09 5.24
CA SER A 907 12.41 18.42 4.01
C SER A 907 11.58 19.36 3.14
N PHE A 908 10.55 20.02 3.71
CA PHE A 908 9.73 20.98 2.98
C PHE A 908 10.49 22.27 2.59
N ILE A 909 11.31 22.82 3.47
CA ILE A 909 12.09 24.04 3.18
C ILE A 909 13.08 23.79 2.03
N LEU A 910 13.81 22.68 2.08
CA LEU A 910 14.86 22.37 1.12
C LEU A 910 14.30 21.94 -0.24
N THR A 911 13.15 21.27 -0.26
CA THR A 911 12.50 20.86 -1.52
C THR A 911 11.67 22.00 -2.13
N GLY A 912 11.13 22.90 -1.31
CA GLY A 912 10.16 23.90 -1.76
C GLY A 912 8.80 23.29 -2.14
N TYR A 913 8.47 22.10 -1.64
CA TYR A 913 7.20 21.45 -1.94
C TYR A 913 6.01 22.19 -1.32
N ASN A 914 4.90 22.23 -2.07
CA ASN A 914 3.62 22.72 -1.59
C ASN A 914 2.90 21.66 -0.76
N GLY A 915 2.38 22.04 0.41
CA GLY A 915 1.55 21.18 1.24
C GLY A 915 0.07 21.32 0.93
N PHE A 916 -0.55 20.27 0.38
CA PHE A 916 -1.99 20.19 0.21
C PHE A 916 -2.62 19.20 1.18
N THR A 917 -3.85 19.48 1.61
CA THR A 917 -4.65 18.61 2.47
C THR A 917 -6.02 18.36 1.85
N SER A 918 -6.35 17.09 1.57
CA SER A 918 -7.65 16.66 1.07
C SER A 918 -8.61 16.28 2.22
N ALA A 919 -9.88 16.66 2.11
CA ALA A 919 -10.92 16.30 3.08
C ALA A 919 -11.50 14.90 2.79
N ALA A 920 -11.65 14.10 3.85
CA ALA A 920 -12.38 12.83 3.85
C ALA A 920 -13.49 12.83 4.92
N GLY A 921 -14.50 11.99 4.74
CA GLY A 921 -15.66 11.89 5.60
C GLY A 921 -16.72 12.94 5.28
N TYR A 922 -16.46 14.20 5.61
CA TYR A 922 -17.42 15.31 5.46
C TYR A 922 -16.77 16.60 4.96
N ILE A 923 -17.56 17.40 4.23
CA ILE A 923 -17.27 18.80 3.92
C ILE A 923 -18.38 19.64 4.58
N GLY A 924 -18.00 20.49 5.54
CA GLY A 924 -18.98 21.12 6.43
C GLY A 924 -19.78 20.08 7.24
N THR A 925 -20.97 20.47 7.69
CA THR A 925 -21.86 19.58 8.48
C THR A 925 -22.82 18.76 7.63
N ASP A 926 -23.00 19.15 6.37
CA ASP A 926 -24.16 18.73 5.58
C ASP A 926 -23.82 17.78 4.43
N TYR A 927 -22.55 17.76 4.00
CA TYR A 927 -22.12 16.98 2.83
C TYR A 927 -21.22 15.85 3.26
N LYS A 928 -21.74 14.63 3.25
CA LYS A 928 -20.96 13.41 3.45
C LYS A 928 -20.26 13.07 2.14
N VAL A 929 -18.93 12.98 2.19
CA VAL A 929 -18.08 12.71 1.01
C VAL A 929 -17.35 11.38 1.09
N ASP A 930 -17.30 10.72 2.25
CA ASP A 930 -16.56 9.47 2.45
C ASP A 930 -15.10 9.58 1.97
N HIS A 931 -14.77 9.00 0.81
CA HIS A 931 -13.46 9.08 0.16
C HIS A 931 -13.55 9.48 -1.32
N ASP A 932 -14.68 10.08 -1.72
CA ASP A 932 -14.99 10.44 -3.11
C ASP A 932 -14.06 11.50 -3.73
#